data_AF-A0A803Q4S2-F1
#
_entry.id   AF-A0A803Q4S2-F1
#
_cell.length_a   1.000
_cell.length_b   1.000
_cell.length_c   1.000
_cell.angle_alpha   90.00
_cell.angle_beta   90.00
_cell.angle_gamma   90.00
#
_symmetry.space_group_name_H-M   'P 1'
#
loop_
_entity.id
_entity.type
_entity.pdbx_description
1 polymer ?
#
loop_
_entity_poly.entity_id
_entity_poly.type
_entity_poly.pdbx_seq_one_letter_code
_entity_poly.pdbx_strand_id
1 'polypeptide(L)'
;MYVGRETPSVAGIINPGAEGFQKLFFGQEEIAIPVHSTIEAACAAHPTADVFINFASFRSAAASSMSALKQPTIRVVAIIAEGVPESDAKQLIAYARSNNKVVIGPATVGGIQAGAFKIGDTAGTIDNIIQCKLYRPGSVGFVSKSGGMSNEMYNTIARVTDGIYEGIAIGGDVFPGSTLSDHVLRFNNIPQIKMMVVLGELGGRDEYSLVEALKQGKVNKPVVAWVSGTCARLFKSEVQFGHAGAKSGGELESAQAKNQALREAGAVVPTSFEAFEAVIKETFEKLAEEGKISPVKEIKPPQIPEDLNTAIKSGKVRAPTHIISTISDDRGEEPCYAGVPMSSIVEQGYGVGDVISLLWFKRSLPRYCTHFIEICIMLCADHGPCVSGAHNTIVTARAGKDLVSSLVSGLLTIGPRFGGAIDDAARYFKDAYDRGLTPYEFVESMKKKGIRVPGIGHRIKRGDNRDKRVELLQKFARTHFPSVKYMEYAVQVETYTLSKANNLVLNVDGAIGSLFLDLLAGSGMFTKQEIDEIVEIGYLNGLFVLARSIGLIGHTFDQKRLKQPLYRHPWEDVLYTNLRFAETVISAVSLVSGGMSNEMYNTIARVTDGIYEGIGMGGDVFPGSTQIKMMVVLGGELGGEDEHSLVEASKHWKRDKNEALREAGAVVPTSFEDFEALINVTFDKLVKSHVMLVFLYFLLLSKAMVAHNSILTEPHEFVEGMKKKGISSARTRAQMVPIGFLFLEVTKQEIDEIVDNGYLKGLFMLAQSIGLIG
;
A
#
# COMPACT_ATOMS: atom_id res chain seq x y z
N MET A 1 -3.80 -14.48 -31.21
CA MET A 1 -4.97 -13.58 -31.19
C MET A 1 -5.42 -13.19 -32.60
N TYR A 2 -4.98 -12.10 -33.25
CA TYR A 2 -5.42 -11.77 -34.63
C TYR A 2 -4.82 -12.65 -35.74
N VAL A 3 -3.59 -13.10 -35.52
CA VAL A 3 -2.79 -13.90 -36.46
C VAL A 3 -2.86 -15.41 -36.17
N GLY A 4 -3.81 -15.85 -35.34
CA GLY A 4 -3.94 -17.27 -34.98
C GLY A 4 -2.85 -17.85 -34.04
N ARG A 5 -1.92 -17.04 -33.53
CA ARG A 5 -0.92 -17.49 -32.53
C ARG A 5 -1.56 -17.99 -31.24
N GLU A 6 -1.06 -19.14 -30.76
CA GLU A 6 -1.41 -19.79 -29.49
C GLU A 6 -0.76 -19.11 -28.28
N THR A 7 0.44 -18.56 -28.45
CA THR A 7 1.20 -17.90 -27.39
C THR A 7 1.49 -16.42 -27.68
N PRO A 8 1.56 -15.56 -26.66
CA PRO A 8 2.05 -14.19 -26.78
C PRO A 8 3.46 -14.16 -27.39
N SER A 9 3.78 -13.10 -28.11
CA SER A 9 5.12 -12.90 -28.66
C SER A 9 6.11 -12.33 -27.65
N VAL A 10 5.64 -11.85 -26.50
CA VAL A 10 6.46 -11.27 -25.43
C VAL A 10 6.59 -12.29 -24.30
N ALA A 11 7.81 -12.78 -24.07
CA ALA A 11 8.10 -13.76 -23.02
C ALA A 11 8.31 -13.09 -21.64
N GLY A 12 8.92 -11.90 -21.63
CA GLY A 12 9.19 -11.13 -20.42
C GLY A 12 9.48 -9.67 -20.74
N ILE A 13 9.34 -8.83 -19.72
CA ILE A 13 9.64 -7.40 -19.77
C ILE A 13 10.87 -7.15 -18.92
N ILE A 14 11.76 -6.28 -19.37
CA ILE A 14 12.94 -5.88 -18.60
C ILE A 14 12.75 -4.44 -18.16
N ASN A 15 12.68 -4.23 -16.85
CA ASN A 15 12.54 -2.91 -16.25
C ASN A 15 13.60 -2.76 -15.14
N PRO A 16 14.69 -2.00 -15.39
CA PRO A 16 15.79 -1.88 -14.45
C PRO A 16 15.33 -1.45 -13.05
N GLY A 17 15.67 -2.25 -12.04
CA GLY A 17 15.31 -1.99 -10.64
C GLY A 17 13.89 -2.42 -10.23
N ALA A 18 13.13 -3.07 -11.12
CA ALA A 18 11.82 -3.64 -10.81
C ALA A 18 11.79 -5.16 -11.06
N GLU A 19 11.04 -5.88 -10.23
CA GLU A 19 10.74 -7.30 -10.38
C GLU A 19 9.25 -7.54 -10.11
N GLY A 20 8.66 -8.53 -10.76
CA GLY A 20 7.25 -8.90 -10.57
C GLY A 20 6.58 -9.33 -11.86
N PHE A 21 5.33 -8.90 -12.05
CA PHE A 21 4.54 -9.24 -13.24
C PHE A 21 3.77 -8.02 -13.73
N GLN A 22 3.60 -7.92 -15.04
CA GLN A 22 2.72 -6.96 -15.68
C GLN A 22 1.49 -7.67 -16.24
N LYS A 23 0.31 -7.19 -15.86
CA LYS A 23 -0.97 -7.71 -16.33
C LYS A 23 -1.30 -7.16 -17.72
N LEU A 24 -1.62 -8.02 -18.67
CA LEU A 24 -1.84 -7.67 -20.08
C LEU A 24 -2.98 -8.47 -20.74
N PHE A 25 -3.52 -7.86 -21.79
CA PHE A 25 -4.33 -8.42 -22.89
C PHE A 25 -3.76 -9.64 -23.64
N PHE A 26 -4.26 -10.86 -23.44
CA PHE A 26 -4.32 -11.85 -24.52
C PHE A 26 -5.77 -12.09 -24.91
N GLY A 27 -6.24 -11.32 -25.89
CA GLY A 27 -7.63 -11.38 -26.34
C GLY A 27 -8.57 -10.79 -25.33
N GLN A 28 -9.46 -11.63 -24.82
CA GLN A 28 -10.38 -11.27 -23.75
C GLN A 28 -9.83 -11.67 -22.37
N GLU A 29 -8.69 -12.38 -22.32
CA GLU A 29 -8.15 -12.94 -21.09
C GLU A 29 -7.02 -12.09 -20.50
N GLU A 30 -7.16 -11.85 -19.20
CA GLU A 30 -6.13 -11.44 -18.23
C GLU A 30 -4.90 -12.35 -18.24
N ILE A 31 -3.74 -11.97 -18.80
CA ILE A 31 -2.48 -12.72 -18.62
C ILE A 31 -1.44 -11.92 -17.82
N ALA A 32 -0.48 -12.62 -17.21
CA ALA A 32 0.63 -12.02 -16.48
C ALA A 32 1.96 -12.30 -17.20
N ILE A 33 2.70 -11.24 -17.54
CA ILE A 33 4.03 -11.33 -18.14
C ILE A 33 5.08 -10.97 -17.08
N PRO A 34 6.12 -11.80 -16.85
CA PRO A 34 7.14 -11.52 -15.85
C PRO A 34 7.96 -10.27 -16.19
N VAL A 35 8.26 -9.49 -15.16
CA VAL A 35 9.14 -8.31 -15.20
C VAL A 35 10.44 -8.65 -14.48
N HIS A 36 11.55 -8.45 -15.18
CA HIS A 36 12.89 -8.76 -14.72
C HIS A 36 13.71 -7.49 -14.54
N SER A 37 14.56 -7.48 -13.52
CA SER A 37 15.43 -6.37 -13.20
C SER A 37 16.64 -6.22 -14.14
N THR A 38 17.07 -7.31 -14.80
CA THR A 38 18.24 -7.35 -15.69
C THR A 38 18.00 -8.15 -16.97
N ILE A 39 18.78 -7.86 -18.01
CA ILE A 39 18.71 -8.56 -19.31
C ILE A 39 19.16 -10.01 -19.16
N GLU A 40 20.24 -10.23 -18.40
CA GLU A 40 20.81 -11.54 -18.10
C GLU A 40 19.79 -12.46 -17.43
N ALA A 41 19.09 -11.96 -16.40
CA ALA A 41 18.06 -12.73 -15.70
C ALA A 41 16.87 -13.05 -16.61
N ALA A 42 16.43 -12.09 -17.43
CA ALA A 42 15.34 -12.32 -18.37
C ALA A 42 15.69 -13.38 -19.43
N CYS A 43 16.90 -13.32 -20.00
CA CYS A 43 17.37 -14.30 -20.97
C CYS A 43 17.57 -15.69 -20.36
N ALA A 44 18.03 -15.77 -19.10
CA ALA A 44 18.15 -17.03 -18.39
C ALA A 44 16.78 -17.66 -18.09
N ALA A 45 15.79 -16.85 -17.70
CA ALA A 45 14.43 -17.31 -17.43
C ALA A 45 13.67 -17.70 -18.72
N HIS A 46 13.99 -17.06 -19.85
CA HIS A 46 13.29 -17.22 -21.11
C HIS A 46 14.23 -17.64 -22.25
N PRO A 47 14.78 -18.86 -22.21
CA PRO A 47 15.82 -19.29 -23.15
C PRO A 47 15.37 -19.38 -24.61
N THR A 48 14.04 -19.42 -24.85
CA THR A 48 13.46 -19.45 -26.20
C THR A 48 13.26 -18.07 -26.80
N ALA A 49 13.46 -16.99 -26.05
CA ALA A 49 13.36 -15.63 -26.57
C ALA A 49 14.64 -15.28 -27.35
N ASP A 50 14.47 -15.01 -28.65
CA ASP A 50 15.57 -14.70 -29.57
C ASP A 50 15.52 -13.28 -30.15
N VAL A 51 14.48 -12.51 -29.81
CA VAL A 51 14.31 -11.10 -30.20
C VAL A 51 14.29 -10.21 -28.96
N PHE A 52 15.14 -9.19 -28.94
CA PHE A 52 15.15 -8.14 -27.92
C PHE A 52 14.70 -6.81 -28.53
N ILE A 53 13.59 -6.27 -28.04
CA ILE A 53 13.04 -4.98 -28.49
C ILE A 53 13.43 -3.91 -27.47
N ASN A 54 14.28 -2.99 -27.88
CA ASN A 54 14.90 -2.02 -26.99
C ASN A 54 14.22 -0.65 -27.08
N PHE A 55 13.39 -0.37 -26.07
CA PHE A 55 12.74 0.94 -25.85
C PHE A 55 13.54 1.86 -24.92
N ALA A 56 14.80 1.53 -24.59
CA ALA A 56 15.63 2.41 -23.79
C ALA A 56 15.86 3.76 -24.50
N SER A 57 15.96 4.85 -23.74
CA SER A 57 16.31 6.16 -24.31
C SER A 57 17.65 6.13 -25.05
N PHE A 58 17.91 7.07 -25.97
CA PHE A 58 19.16 7.13 -26.73
C PHE A 58 20.43 7.10 -25.85
N ARG A 59 20.35 7.62 -24.62
CA ARG A 59 21.45 7.63 -23.62
C ARG A 59 21.81 6.24 -23.11
N SER A 60 20.89 5.29 -23.15
CA SER A 60 21.04 3.94 -22.57
C SER A 60 20.93 2.84 -23.63
N ALA A 61 20.39 3.15 -24.82
CA ALA A 61 20.17 2.21 -25.91
C ALA A 61 21.44 1.47 -26.32
N ALA A 62 22.59 2.15 -26.37
CA ALA A 62 23.85 1.50 -26.74
C ALA A 62 24.28 0.44 -25.73
N ALA A 63 24.32 0.80 -24.45
CA ALA A 63 24.74 -0.11 -23.38
C ALA A 63 23.78 -1.30 -23.24
N SER A 64 22.46 -1.07 -23.26
CA SER A 64 21.48 -2.15 -23.15
C SER A 64 21.49 -3.06 -24.39
N SER A 65 21.62 -2.50 -25.60
CA SER A 65 21.73 -3.30 -26.83
C SER A 65 22.98 -4.15 -26.83
N MET A 66 24.13 -3.62 -26.37
CA MET A 66 25.37 -4.39 -26.28
C MET A 66 25.26 -5.52 -25.25
N SER A 67 24.62 -5.31 -24.10
CA SER A 67 24.34 -6.39 -23.13
C SER A 67 23.45 -7.47 -23.75
N ALA A 68 22.36 -7.08 -24.45
CA ALA A 68 21.49 -8.03 -25.15
C ALA A 68 22.21 -8.80 -26.26
N LEU A 69 23.04 -8.13 -27.08
CA LEU A 69 23.84 -8.77 -28.12
C LEU A 69 24.86 -9.75 -27.54
N LYS A 70 25.30 -9.61 -26.29
CA LYS A 70 26.19 -10.58 -25.63
C LYS A 70 25.46 -11.84 -25.15
N GLN A 71 24.13 -11.81 -25.01
CA GLN A 71 23.37 -12.98 -24.60
C GLN A 71 23.29 -14.03 -25.71
N PRO A 72 23.63 -15.31 -25.47
CA PRO A 72 23.65 -16.33 -26.52
C PRO A 72 22.31 -16.58 -27.21
N THR A 73 21.20 -16.40 -26.48
CA THR A 73 19.84 -16.67 -26.97
C THR A 73 19.34 -15.60 -27.93
N ILE A 74 19.78 -14.35 -27.77
CA ILE A 74 19.32 -13.20 -28.57
C ILE A 74 20.00 -13.17 -29.93
N ARG A 75 19.21 -13.20 -31.01
CA ARG A 75 19.66 -13.12 -32.41
C ARG A 75 19.36 -11.78 -33.07
N VAL A 76 18.25 -11.15 -32.69
CA VAL A 76 17.80 -9.88 -33.26
C VAL A 76 17.64 -8.85 -32.14
N VAL A 77 18.24 -7.68 -32.32
CA VAL A 77 18.02 -6.51 -31.47
C VAL A 77 17.39 -5.40 -32.28
N ALA A 78 16.18 -4.98 -31.91
CA ALA A 78 15.51 -3.82 -32.51
C ALA A 78 15.73 -2.60 -31.61
N ILE A 79 16.36 -1.55 -32.13
CA ILE A 79 16.69 -0.34 -31.37
C ILE A 79 15.74 0.78 -31.79
N ILE A 80 14.77 1.09 -30.93
CA ILE A 80 13.71 2.05 -31.26
C ILE A 80 14.20 3.50 -31.12
N ALA A 81 15.14 3.73 -30.20
CA ALA A 81 15.64 5.07 -29.89
C ALA A 81 16.21 5.80 -31.11
N GLU A 82 15.78 7.04 -31.29
CA GLU A 82 16.37 8.01 -32.22
C GLU A 82 17.44 8.85 -31.51
N GLY A 83 18.50 9.23 -32.23
CA GLY A 83 19.60 10.03 -31.69
C GLY A 83 20.68 9.23 -30.97
N VAL A 84 20.86 7.95 -31.32
CA VAL A 84 21.99 7.15 -30.83
C VAL A 84 23.28 7.67 -31.51
N PRO A 85 24.36 7.96 -30.75
CA PRO A 85 25.60 8.44 -31.35
C PRO A 85 26.13 7.49 -32.42
N GLU A 86 26.58 8.03 -33.57
CA GLU A 86 27.08 7.23 -34.69
C GLU A 86 28.22 6.27 -34.31
N SER A 87 29.10 6.70 -33.39
CA SER A 87 30.19 5.87 -32.87
C SER A 87 29.66 4.62 -32.16
N ASP A 88 28.61 4.76 -31.36
CA ASP A 88 28.00 3.66 -30.63
C ASP A 88 27.27 2.72 -31.59
N ALA A 89 26.53 3.27 -32.55
CA ALA A 89 25.89 2.48 -33.61
C ALA A 89 26.92 1.65 -34.39
N LYS A 90 28.07 2.23 -34.77
CA LYS A 90 29.16 1.52 -35.44
C LYS A 90 29.72 0.36 -34.60
N GLN A 91 29.87 0.55 -33.29
CA GLN A 91 30.33 -0.52 -32.38
C GLN A 91 29.33 -1.66 -32.28
N LEU A 92 28.03 -1.34 -32.17
CA LEU A 92 26.94 -2.34 -32.17
C LEU A 92 26.91 -3.12 -33.48
N ILE A 93 27.01 -2.44 -34.62
CA ILE A 93 27.06 -3.05 -35.97
C ILE A 93 28.24 -4.02 -36.08
N ALA A 94 29.45 -3.57 -35.70
CA ALA A 94 30.65 -4.38 -35.77
C ALA A 94 30.54 -5.64 -34.91
N TYR A 95 30.01 -5.51 -33.69
CA TYR A 95 29.78 -6.64 -32.80
C TYR A 95 28.73 -7.60 -33.38
N ALA A 96 27.59 -7.09 -33.84
CA ALA A 96 26.50 -7.91 -34.38
C ALA A 96 26.96 -8.72 -35.59
N ARG A 97 27.67 -8.09 -36.55
CA ARG A 97 28.21 -8.78 -37.73
C ARG A 97 29.22 -9.86 -37.36
N SER A 98 30.13 -9.58 -36.42
CA SER A 98 31.15 -10.53 -35.97
C SER A 98 30.56 -11.75 -35.26
N ASN A 99 29.34 -11.64 -34.75
CA ASN A 99 28.64 -12.68 -33.99
C ASN A 99 27.41 -13.24 -34.72
N ASN A 100 27.24 -12.96 -36.02
CA ASN A 100 26.11 -13.39 -36.83
C ASN A 100 24.74 -13.04 -36.22
N LYS A 101 24.61 -11.82 -35.71
CA LYS A 101 23.38 -11.23 -35.15
C LYS A 101 22.89 -10.08 -36.01
N VAL A 102 21.61 -9.75 -35.87
CA VAL A 102 20.96 -8.67 -36.63
C VAL A 102 20.57 -7.53 -35.69
N VAL A 103 20.87 -6.30 -36.10
CA VAL A 103 20.36 -5.08 -35.46
C VAL A 103 19.43 -4.39 -36.44
N ILE A 104 18.18 -4.11 -36.03
CA ILE A 104 17.22 -3.31 -36.79
C ILE A 104 17.12 -1.95 -36.09
N GLY A 105 17.33 -0.85 -36.82
CA GLY A 105 17.54 0.48 -36.23
C GLY A 105 19.04 0.81 -36.04
N PRO A 106 19.40 1.87 -35.31
CA PRO A 106 18.54 2.71 -34.47
C PRO A 106 17.57 3.61 -35.25
N ALA A 107 16.78 4.41 -34.53
CA ALA A 107 15.78 5.32 -35.10
C ALA A 107 14.76 4.61 -36.01
N THR A 108 14.18 3.50 -35.53
CA THR A 108 13.21 2.71 -36.27
C THR A 108 11.95 2.41 -35.45
N VAL A 109 10.82 2.22 -36.13
CA VAL A 109 9.63 1.58 -35.53
C VAL A 109 9.78 0.05 -35.46
N GLY A 110 10.75 -0.52 -36.19
CA GLY A 110 11.04 -1.94 -36.28
C GLY A 110 10.57 -2.54 -37.61
N GLY A 111 9.60 -3.44 -37.54
CA GLY A 111 9.16 -4.24 -38.68
C GLY A 111 8.05 -5.22 -38.31
N ILE A 112 7.42 -5.78 -39.33
CA ILE A 112 6.34 -6.74 -39.18
C ILE A 112 6.48 -7.87 -40.21
N GLN A 113 6.41 -9.10 -39.74
CA GLN A 113 6.14 -10.26 -40.57
C GLN A 113 4.66 -10.58 -40.43
N ALA A 114 3.90 -10.36 -41.50
CA ALA A 114 2.45 -10.48 -41.48
C ALA A 114 2.02 -11.91 -41.13
N GLY A 115 1.05 -12.04 -40.22
CA GLY A 115 0.65 -13.35 -39.69
C GLY A 115 1.60 -13.98 -38.65
N ALA A 116 2.73 -13.34 -38.30
CA ALA A 116 3.74 -13.95 -37.44
C ALA A 116 4.18 -13.08 -36.26
N PHE A 117 4.85 -11.95 -36.51
CA PHE A 117 5.47 -11.15 -35.45
C PHE A 117 5.53 -9.68 -35.85
N LYS A 118 5.26 -8.79 -34.89
CA LYS A 118 5.48 -7.35 -35.04
C LYS A 118 6.44 -6.85 -33.97
N ILE A 119 7.36 -5.98 -34.36
CA ILE A 119 8.27 -5.30 -33.44
C ILE A 119 7.56 -4.06 -32.89
N GLY A 120 7.29 -4.05 -31.58
CA GLY A 120 6.78 -2.89 -30.87
C GLY A 120 5.53 -2.28 -31.51
N ASP A 121 5.64 -1.00 -31.83
CA ASP A 121 4.55 -0.16 -32.35
C ASP A 121 4.40 -0.22 -33.88
N THR A 122 5.13 -1.11 -34.56
CA THR A 122 5.01 -1.27 -36.02
C THR A 122 3.55 -1.52 -36.41
N ALA A 123 3.10 -0.78 -37.42
CA ALA A 123 1.72 -0.75 -37.93
C ALA A 123 0.65 -0.21 -36.95
N GLY A 124 1.04 0.35 -35.81
CA GLY A 124 0.15 1.09 -34.93
C GLY A 124 -1.03 0.28 -34.38
N THR A 125 -2.23 0.85 -34.53
CA THR A 125 -3.47 0.31 -33.97
C THR A 125 -3.88 -1.01 -34.64
N ILE A 126 -4.71 -1.78 -33.93
CA ILE A 126 -5.31 -3.00 -34.46
C ILE A 126 -6.13 -2.72 -35.72
N ASP A 127 -6.87 -1.61 -35.77
CA ASP A 127 -7.67 -1.25 -36.95
C ASP A 127 -6.79 -1.11 -38.19
N ASN A 128 -5.63 -0.47 -38.05
CA ASN A 128 -4.68 -0.35 -39.14
C ASN A 128 -4.08 -1.71 -39.56
N ILE A 129 -3.78 -2.59 -38.60
CA ILE A 129 -3.35 -3.97 -38.87
C ILE A 129 -4.40 -4.73 -39.71
N ILE A 130 -5.68 -4.55 -39.40
CA ILE A 130 -6.79 -5.19 -40.14
C ILE A 130 -6.95 -4.56 -41.53
N GLN A 131 -6.97 -3.24 -41.64
CA GLN A 131 -7.12 -2.51 -42.91
C GLN A 131 -5.99 -2.83 -43.90
N CYS A 132 -4.76 -2.93 -43.40
CA CYS A 132 -3.58 -3.27 -44.19
C CYS A 132 -3.41 -4.80 -44.39
N LYS A 133 -4.37 -5.63 -43.98
CA LYS A 133 -4.35 -7.10 -44.11
C LYS A 133 -3.12 -7.77 -43.47
N LEU A 134 -2.52 -7.15 -42.44
CA LEU A 134 -1.27 -7.59 -41.82
C LEU A 134 -1.43 -8.81 -40.90
N TYR A 135 -2.66 -9.28 -40.70
CA TYR A 135 -2.97 -10.48 -39.92
C TYR A 135 -2.68 -11.79 -40.69
N ARG A 136 -2.36 -11.72 -41.99
CA ARG A 136 -2.01 -12.88 -42.82
C ARG A 136 -0.95 -12.50 -43.85
N PRO A 137 -0.03 -13.41 -44.22
CA PRO A 137 1.04 -13.10 -45.16
C PRO A 137 0.51 -12.90 -46.60
N GLY A 138 1.09 -11.95 -47.32
CA GLY A 138 1.01 -11.84 -48.78
C GLY A 138 2.31 -12.30 -49.45
N SER A 139 2.61 -11.75 -50.63
CA SER A 139 3.77 -12.14 -51.46
C SER A 139 4.83 -11.04 -51.60
N VAL A 140 4.65 -9.87 -50.98
CA VAL A 140 5.53 -8.71 -51.14
C VAL A 140 6.49 -8.55 -49.97
N GLY A 141 7.81 -8.48 -50.24
CA GLY A 141 8.81 -8.07 -49.25
C GLY A 141 9.03 -6.55 -49.30
N PHE A 142 8.89 -5.86 -48.19
CA PHE A 142 9.04 -4.40 -48.13
C PHE A 142 10.21 -3.98 -47.22
N VAL A 143 11.01 -3.02 -47.66
CA VAL A 143 12.03 -2.40 -46.80
C VAL A 143 12.12 -0.88 -47.04
N SER A 144 12.23 -0.11 -45.96
CA SER A 144 12.40 1.34 -46.01
C SER A 144 13.36 1.86 -44.95
N LYS A 145 13.80 3.12 -45.09
CA LYS A 145 14.46 3.86 -44.01
C LYS A 145 13.46 4.43 -42.99
N SER A 146 12.47 5.17 -43.48
CA SER A 146 11.44 5.81 -42.65
C SER A 146 10.42 4.81 -42.09
N GLY A 147 10.21 4.82 -40.78
CA GLY A 147 9.17 4.03 -40.11
C GLY A 147 7.74 4.54 -40.35
N GLY A 148 7.56 5.86 -40.40
CA GLY A 148 6.26 6.47 -40.72
C GLY A 148 5.78 6.11 -42.13
N MET A 149 6.69 6.21 -43.12
CA MET A 149 6.36 5.81 -44.49
C MET A 149 6.19 4.30 -44.63
N SER A 150 6.77 3.46 -43.76
CA SER A 150 6.48 2.03 -43.79
C SER A 150 4.99 1.76 -43.60
N ASN A 151 4.32 2.50 -42.71
CA ASN A 151 2.91 2.29 -42.46
C ASN A 151 2.03 2.71 -43.65
N GLU A 152 2.40 3.82 -44.31
CA GLU A 152 1.73 4.22 -45.55
C GLU A 152 1.94 3.18 -46.65
N MET A 153 3.16 2.66 -46.80
CA MET A 153 3.45 1.63 -47.80
C MET A 153 2.76 0.29 -47.48
N TYR A 154 2.54 -0.07 -46.22
CA TYR A 154 1.71 -1.22 -45.86
C TYR A 154 0.28 -1.05 -46.40
N ASN A 155 -0.30 0.13 -46.23
CA ASN A 155 -1.61 0.48 -46.76
C ASN A 155 -1.63 0.47 -48.30
N THR A 156 -0.67 1.12 -48.97
CA THR A 156 -0.56 1.13 -50.44
C THR A 156 -0.43 -0.29 -51.00
N ILE A 157 0.49 -1.08 -50.48
CA ILE A 157 0.74 -2.46 -50.96
C ILE A 157 -0.50 -3.33 -50.73
N ALA A 158 -1.18 -3.21 -49.59
CA ALA A 158 -2.37 -4.01 -49.29
C ALA A 158 -3.57 -3.72 -50.21
N ARG A 159 -3.64 -2.51 -50.80
CA ARG A 159 -4.68 -2.10 -51.76
C ARG A 159 -4.47 -2.67 -53.15
N VAL A 160 -3.22 -2.76 -53.59
CA VAL A 160 -2.90 -3.08 -55.00
C VAL A 160 -2.25 -4.45 -55.21
N THR A 161 -1.95 -5.19 -54.14
CA THR A 161 -1.38 -6.55 -54.19
C THR A 161 -2.13 -7.49 -53.24
N ASP A 162 -1.63 -8.71 -53.09
CA ASP A 162 -2.07 -9.62 -52.03
C ASP A 162 -1.58 -9.22 -50.63
N GLY A 163 -0.77 -8.16 -50.48
CA GLY A 163 -0.27 -7.66 -49.19
C GLY A 163 1.20 -8.01 -48.93
N ILE A 164 1.73 -7.50 -47.81
CA ILE A 164 3.13 -7.79 -47.45
C ILE A 164 3.27 -9.17 -46.83
N TYR A 165 4.36 -9.87 -47.17
CA TYR A 165 4.86 -11.00 -46.41
C TYR A 165 5.61 -10.50 -45.18
N GLU A 166 6.54 -9.58 -45.40
CA GLU A 166 7.36 -8.98 -44.36
C GLU A 166 7.76 -7.55 -44.74
N GLY A 167 7.71 -6.63 -43.78
CA GLY A 167 8.04 -5.23 -43.92
C GLY A 167 9.03 -4.78 -42.84
N ILE A 168 10.16 -4.18 -43.21
CA ILE A 168 11.18 -3.69 -42.27
C ILE A 168 11.46 -2.21 -42.49
N ALA A 169 11.49 -1.44 -41.41
CA ALA A 169 12.11 -0.12 -41.38
C ALA A 169 13.53 -0.26 -40.81
N ILE A 170 14.57 0.03 -41.59
CA ILE A 170 15.96 -0.09 -41.13
C ILE A 170 16.38 1.05 -40.19
N GLY A 171 15.66 2.18 -40.24
CA GLY A 171 15.91 3.37 -39.46
C GLY A 171 16.49 4.54 -40.27
N GLY A 172 16.32 5.75 -39.74
CA GLY A 172 16.76 7.00 -40.37
C GLY A 172 18.20 7.44 -40.05
N ASP A 173 18.88 6.72 -39.15
CA ASP A 173 20.25 7.05 -38.77
C ASP A 173 21.26 6.80 -39.91
N VAL A 174 22.39 7.53 -39.89
CA VAL A 174 23.44 7.45 -40.93
C VAL A 174 23.99 6.02 -41.09
N PHE A 175 24.12 5.31 -39.96
CA PHE A 175 24.66 3.94 -39.91
C PHE A 175 23.59 3.01 -39.31
N PRO A 176 22.65 2.50 -40.12
CA PRO A 176 21.67 1.54 -39.65
C PRO A 176 22.35 0.19 -39.35
N GLY A 177 21.81 -0.53 -38.37
CA GLY A 177 22.23 -1.85 -37.92
C GLY A 177 22.25 -2.90 -39.04
N SER A 178 21.24 -2.82 -39.90
CA SER A 178 21.03 -3.60 -41.11
C SER A 178 20.63 -2.67 -42.25
N THR A 179 21.06 -2.98 -43.46
CA THR A 179 20.89 -2.12 -44.64
C THR A 179 19.68 -2.50 -45.48
N LEU A 180 19.28 -1.63 -46.43
CA LEU A 180 18.24 -1.97 -47.41
C LEU A 180 18.61 -3.25 -48.17
N SER A 181 19.88 -3.36 -48.58
CA SER A 181 20.39 -4.52 -49.32
C SER A 181 20.37 -5.81 -48.49
N ASP A 182 20.69 -5.76 -47.20
CA ASP A 182 20.66 -6.94 -46.32
C ASP A 182 19.27 -7.58 -46.30
N HIS A 183 18.22 -6.76 -46.17
CA HIS A 183 16.84 -7.26 -46.18
C HIS A 183 16.39 -7.70 -47.58
N VAL A 184 16.77 -7.00 -48.65
CA VAL A 184 16.45 -7.43 -50.03
C VAL A 184 17.08 -8.79 -50.35
N LEU A 185 18.34 -9.01 -49.99
CA LEU A 185 19.02 -10.30 -50.19
C LEU A 185 18.32 -11.42 -49.40
N ARG A 186 17.89 -11.13 -48.18
CA ARG A 186 17.10 -12.07 -47.37
C ARG A 186 15.75 -12.36 -48.02
N PHE A 187 15.02 -11.35 -48.47
CA PHE A 187 13.74 -11.50 -49.17
C PHE A 187 13.87 -12.29 -50.46
N ASN A 188 14.96 -12.09 -51.21
CA ASN A 188 15.26 -12.86 -52.40
C ASN A 188 15.35 -14.37 -52.10
N ASN A 189 15.85 -14.74 -50.92
CA ASN A 189 15.98 -16.14 -50.50
C ASN A 189 14.71 -16.74 -49.85
N ILE A 190 13.68 -15.94 -49.56
CA ILE A 190 12.41 -16.42 -48.99
C ILE A 190 11.46 -16.83 -50.13
N PRO A 191 11.11 -18.12 -50.31
CA PRO A 191 10.33 -18.58 -51.47
C PRO A 191 8.92 -17.95 -51.59
N GLN A 192 8.34 -17.55 -50.46
CA GLN A 192 7.00 -16.94 -50.38
C GLN A 192 7.00 -15.50 -50.92
N ILE A 193 8.12 -14.79 -50.82
CA ILE A 193 8.25 -13.45 -51.39
C ILE A 193 8.47 -13.59 -52.89
N LYS A 194 7.64 -12.91 -53.69
CA LYS A 194 7.66 -12.97 -55.17
C LYS A 194 8.14 -11.68 -55.81
N MET A 195 8.00 -10.57 -55.11
CA MET A 195 8.55 -9.26 -55.48
C MET A 195 8.97 -8.48 -54.24
N MET A 196 9.86 -7.51 -54.41
CA MET A 196 10.31 -6.62 -53.34
C MET A 196 10.01 -5.16 -53.67
N VAL A 197 9.64 -4.41 -52.64
CA VAL A 197 9.39 -2.97 -52.71
C VAL A 197 10.37 -2.27 -51.78
N VAL A 198 11.13 -1.32 -52.32
CA VAL A 198 12.20 -0.61 -51.60
C VAL A 198 11.90 0.89 -51.60
N LEU A 199 11.86 1.49 -50.41
CA LEU A 199 11.73 2.94 -50.25
C LEU A 199 13.01 3.51 -49.61
N GLY A 200 13.90 4.01 -50.45
CA GLY A 200 15.14 4.66 -50.04
C GLY A 200 14.97 6.16 -49.76
N GLU A 201 16.08 6.81 -49.40
CA GLU A 201 16.13 8.24 -49.09
C GLU A 201 17.43 8.87 -49.60
N LEU A 202 17.41 10.18 -49.83
CA LEU A 202 18.62 10.96 -50.11
C LEU A 202 19.66 10.81 -48.98
N GLY A 203 20.93 11.08 -49.28
CA GLY A 203 22.02 11.02 -48.29
C GLY A 203 22.60 9.62 -48.11
N GLY A 204 23.92 9.56 -47.98
CA GLY A 204 24.66 8.29 -47.91
C GLY A 204 24.58 7.46 -49.20
N ARG A 205 25.05 6.22 -49.14
CA ARG A 205 25.24 5.35 -50.33
C ARG A 205 24.61 3.96 -50.19
N ASP A 206 23.68 3.78 -49.24
CA ASP A 206 23.13 2.47 -48.91
C ASP A 206 22.47 1.77 -50.11
N GLU A 207 21.72 2.53 -50.91
CA GLU A 207 21.01 2.06 -52.10
C GLU A 207 21.96 1.51 -53.18
N TYR A 208 23.22 1.95 -53.21
CA TYR A 208 24.20 1.42 -54.17
C TYR A 208 24.61 -0.02 -53.87
N SER A 209 24.55 -0.47 -52.62
CA SER A 209 24.78 -1.88 -52.28
C SER A 209 23.73 -2.77 -52.95
N LEU A 210 22.49 -2.28 -53.08
CA LEU A 210 21.43 -2.97 -53.82
C LEU A 210 21.66 -2.91 -55.34
N VAL A 211 22.11 -1.77 -55.87
CA VAL A 211 22.53 -1.64 -57.30
C VAL A 211 23.57 -2.70 -57.65
N GLU A 212 24.61 -2.85 -56.83
CA GLU A 212 25.65 -3.84 -57.06
C GLU A 212 25.15 -5.28 -56.92
N ALA A 213 24.24 -5.56 -55.97
CA ALA A 213 23.62 -6.87 -55.83
C ALA A 213 22.76 -7.26 -57.06
N LEU A 214 22.04 -6.29 -57.64
CA LEU A 214 21.25 -6.48 -58.87
C LEU A 214 22.17 -6.76 -60.07
N LYS A 215 23.22 -5.95 -60.26
CA LYS A 215 24.20 -6.15 -61.35
C LYS A 215 24.93 -7.49 -61.28
N GLN A 216 25.20 -7.97 -60.06
CA GLN A 216 25.84 -9.27 -59.83
C GLN A 216 24.88 -10.47 -59.99
N GLY A 217 23.60 -10.22 -60.27
CA GLY A 217 22.59 -11.29 -60.37
C GLY A 217 22.28 -11.99 -59.04
N LYS A 218 22.65 -11.39 -57.90
CA LYS A 218 22.36 -11.93 -56.56
C LYS A 218 20.88 -11.75 -56.18
N VAL A 219 20.20 -10.81 -56.82
CA VAL A 219 18.76 -10.57 -56.69
C VAL A 219 18.12 -10.89 -58.04
N ASN A 220 17.22 -11.88 -58.06
CA ASN A 220 16.61 -12.40 -59.29
C ASN A 220 15.09 -12.22 -59.34
N LYS A 221 14.47 -11.80 -58.24
CA LYS A 221 13.06 -11.44 -58.17
C LYS A 221 12.87 -9.95 -58.49
N PRO A 222 11.72 -9.53 -59.03
CA PRO A 222 11.45 -8.12 -59.33
C PRO A 222 11.60 -7.22 -58.10
N VAL A 223 12.33 -6.11 -58.27
CA VAL A 223 12.50 -5.05 -57.28
C VAL A 223 11.85 -3.77 -57.81
N VAL A 224 10.84 -3.27 -57.13
CA VAL A 224 10.27 -1.93 -57.37
C VAL A 224 10.87 -0.97 -56.35
N ALA A 225 11.59 0.06 -56.78
CA ALA A 225 12.35 0.92 -55.88
C ALA A 225 12.10 2.40 -56.15
N TRP A 226 11.97 3.17 -55.08
CA TRP A 226 11.91 4.63 -55.15
C TRP A 226 12.79 5.24 -54.06
N VAL A 227 13.58 6.25 -54.41
CA VAL A 227 14.39 7.04 -53.48
C VAL A 227 13.76 8.42 -53.33
N SER A 228 13.31 8.74 -52.12
CA SER A 228 12.70 10.02 -51.78
C SER A 228 13.74 11.14 -51.62
N GLY A 229 13.29 12.40 -51.58
CA GLY A 229 14.19 13.55 -51.45
C GLY A 229 14.57 14.24 -52.76
N THR A 230 13.81 14.01 -53.83
CA THR A 230 14.07 14.61 -55.15
C THR A 230 13.95 16.14 -55.15
N CYS A 231 13.26 16.73 -54.19
CA CYS A 231 13.17 18.18 -54.02
C CYS A 231 14.51 18.82 -53.65
N ALA A 232 15.48 18.07 -53.11
CA ALA A 232 16.76 18.61 -52.64
C ALA A 232 17.52 19.41 -53.73
N ARG A 233 17.37 19.04 -55.00
CA ARG A 233 17.97 19.75 -56.15
C ARG A 233 17.41 21.16 -56.38
N LEU A 234 16.23 21.45 -55.84
CA LEU A 234 15.56 22.74 -56.00
C LEU A 234 16.06 23.76 -54.97
N PHE A 235 16.75 23.29 -53.92
CA PHE A 235 17.34 24.15 -52.91
C PHE A 235 18.72 24.65 -53.35
N LYS A 236 19.02 25.91 -53.02
CA LYS A 236 20.31 26.56 -53.35
C LYS A 236 21.43 26.19 -52.37
N SER A 237 21.10 25.63 -51.22
CA SER A 237 22.04 25.27 -50.14
C SER A 237 21.85 23.82 -49.72
N GLU A 238 22.86 23.26 -49.06
CA GLU A 238 22.72 21.98 -48.35
C GLU A 238 21.61 22.09 -47.30
N VAL A 239 20.75 21.07 -47.23
CA VAL A 239 19.65 20.97 -46.28
C VAL A 239 19.78 19.61 -45.60
N GLN A 240 19.85 19.64 -44.27
CA GLN A 240 19.65 18.45 -43.44
C GLN A 240 18.14 18.25 -43.29
N PHE A 241 17.65 17.10 -43.72
CA PHE A 241 16.26 16.71 -43.50
C PHE A 241 16.11 16.03 -42.12
N GLY A 242 14.87 15.71 -41.74
CA GLY A 242 14.53 15.26 -40.38
C GLY A 242 15.35 14.06 -39.90
N HIS A 243 15.51 13.02 -40.72
CA HIS A 243 16.37 11.90 -40.37
C HIS A 243 17.85 12.28 -40.38
N ALA A 244 18.62 11.79 -39.41
CA ALA A 244 20.05 12.08 -39.30
C ALA A 244 20.85 11.71 -40.57
N GLY A 245 20.49 10.62 -41.25
CA GLY A 245 21.12 10.18 -42.51
C GLY A 245 20.74 11.00 -43.75
N ALA A 246 19.71 11.84 -43.68
CA ALA A 246 19.13 12.51 -44.84
C ALA A 246 19.77 13.90 -45.07
N LYS A 247 21.02 13.92 -45.52
CA LYS A 247 21.75 15.15 -45.84
C LYS A 247 21.96 15.33 -47.35
N SER A 248 21.68 16.52 -47.88
CA SER A 248 22.13 16.90 -49.23
C SER A 248 23.57 17.44 -49.19
N GLY A 249 24.46 16.94 -50.06
CA GLY A 249 25.86 17.39 -50.12
C GLY A 249 26.71 16.76 -51.22
N GLY A 250 26.43 15.51 -51.63
CA GLY A 250 27.12 14.85 -52.74
C GLY A 250 26.20 14.50 -53.91
N GLU A 251 26.66 14.66 -55.16
CA GLU A 251 25.87 14.30 -56.36
C GLU A 251 25.44 12.83 -56.36
N LEU A 252 26.35 11.92 -55.99
CA LEU A 252 26.06 10.49 -55.84
C LEU A 252 25.10 10.19 -54.68
N GLU A 253 24.96 11.09 -53.72
CA GLU A 253 24.05 10.91 -52.58
C GLU A 253 22.64 11.45 -52.86
N SER A 254 22.47 12.12 -54.01
CA SER A 254 21.17 12.64 -54.44
C SER A 254 20.18 11.53 -54.75
N ALA A 255 18.90 11.79 -54.47
CA ALA A 255 17.82 10.88 -54.79
C ALA A 255 17.75 10.57 -56.30
N GLN A 256 18.05 11.54 -57.16
CA GLN A 256 18.06 11.37 -58.61
C GLN A 256 19.14 10.40 -59.07
N ALA A 257 20.38 10.57 -58.59
CA ALA A 257 21.49 9.69 -58.95
C ALA A 257 21.22 8.24 -58.52
N LYS A 258 20.66 8.05 -57.32
CA LYS A 258 20.29 6.72 -56.82
C LYS A 258 19.13 6.10 -57.60
N ASN A 259 18.06 6.86 -57.88
CA ASN A 259 16.95 6.39 -58.71
C ASN A 259 17.41 5.98 -60.11
N GLN A 260 18.33 6.74 -60.71
CA GLN A 260 18.89 6.42 -62.02
C GLN A 260 19.75 5.15 -61.97
N ALA A 261 20.65 5.04 -60.97
CA ALA A 261 21.49 3.86 -60.80
C ALA A 261 20.68 2.58 -60.55
N LEU A 262 19.59 2.65 -59.78
CA LEU A 262 18.67 1.53 -59.57
C LEU A 262 17.97 1.11 -60.86
N ARG A 263 17.52 2.09 -61.67
CA ARG A 263 16.88 1.83 -62.97
C ARG A 263 17.84 1.14 -63.93
N GLU A 264 19.09 1.62 -64.02
CA GLU A 264 20.14 1.02 -64.86
C GLU A 264 20.54 -0.38 -64.42
N ALA A 265 20.41 -0.69 -63.12
CA ALA A 265 20.65 -2.02 -62.57
C ALA A 265 19.49 -3.01 -62.79
N GLY A 266 18.36 -2.57 -63.37
CA GLY A 266 17.20 -3.41 -63.66
C GLY A 266 16.09 -3.39 -62.61
N ALA A 267 16.15 -2.48 -61.62
CA ALA A 267 15.00 -2.23 -60.75
C ALA A 267 13.92 -1.44 -61.51
N VAL A 268 12.65 -1.68 -61.16
CA VAL A 268 11.52 -0.91 -61.69
C VAL A 268 11.39 0.37 -60.85
N VAL A 269 11.77 1.50 -61.43
CA VAL A 269 11.80 2.79 -60.73
C VAL A 269 10.76 3.75 -61.32
N PRO A 270 9.73 4.17 -60.55
CA PRO A 270 8.69 5.07 -61.04
C PRO A 270 9.25 6.48 -61.33
N THR A 271 8.43 7.32 -61.97
CA THR A 271 8.79 8.71 -62.27
C THR A 271 8.68 9.63 -61.06
N SER A 272 7.80 9.30 -60.11
CA SER A 272 7.56 10.01 -58.86
C SER A 272 7.02 9.06 -57.79
N PHE A 273 6.86 9.56 -56.55
CA PHE A 273 6.26 8.78 -55.47
C PHE A 273 4.78 8.45 -55.75
N GLU A 274 4.05 9.38 -56.37
CA GLU A 274 2.63 9.20 -56.73
C GLU A 274 2.44 8.06 -57.74
N ALA A 275 3.41 7.85 -58.64
CA ALA A 275 3.39 6.74 -59.59
C ALA A 275 3.78 5.39 -58.97
N PHE A 276 4.25 5.37 -57.72
CA PHE A 276 4.80 4.16 -57.10
C PHE A 276 3.73 3.07 -56.91
N GLU A 277 2.51 3.45 -56.50
CA GLU A 277 1.37 2.54 -56.35
C GLU A 277 1.04 1.82 -57.67
N ALA A 278 0.95 2.56 -58.77
CA ALA A 278 0.63 2.02 -60.09
C ALA A 278 1.69 1.02 -60.57
N VAL A 279 2.97 1.33 -60.37
CA VAL A 279 4.08 0.46 -60.78
C VAL A 279 4.16 -0.80 -59.92
N ILE A 280 3.85 -0.70 -58.62
CA ILE A 280 3.74 -1.88 -57.74
C ILE A 280 2.62 -2.80 -58.24
N LYS A 281 1.46 -2.22 -58.57
CA LYS A 281 0.31 -2.95 -59.09
C LYS A 281 0.65 -3.70 -60.39
N GLU A 282 1.20 -2.99 -61.38
CA GLU A 282 1.57 -3.57 -62.67
C GLU A 282 2.57 -4.73 -62.52
N THR A 283 3.58 -4.54 -61.66
CA THR A 283 4.58 -5.59 -61.40
C THR A 283 3.94 -6.82 -60.76
N PHE A 284 3.00 -6.63 -59.84
CA PHE A 284 2.28 -7.71 -59.18
C PHE A 284 1.35 -8.46 -60.14
N GLU A 285 0.56 -7.74 -60.95
CA GLU A 285 -0.36 -8.31 -61.94
C GLU A 285 0.40 -9.16 -62.96
N LYS A 286 1.55 -8.67 -63.45
CA LYS A 286 2.42 -9.45 -64.34
C LYS A 286 2.89 -10.76 -63.71
N LEU A 287 3.28 -10.75 -62.44
CA LEU A 287 3.68 -11.98 -61.73
C LEU A 287 2.50 -12.94 -61.53
N ALA A 288 1.29 -12.42 -61.34
CA ALA A 288 0.09 -13.22 -61.22
C ALA A 288 -0.28 -13.87 -62.57
N GLU A 289 -0.19 -13.13 -63.67
CA GLU A 289 -0.38 -13.65 -65.03
C GLU A 289 0.65 -14.72 -65.41
N GLU A 290 1.91 -14.56 -64.96
CA GLU A 290 2.97 -15.56 -65.09
C GLU A 290 2.77 -16.80 -64.19
N GLY A 291 1.70 -16.83 -63.37
CA GLY A 291 1.40 -17.93 -62.45
C GLY A 291 2.35 -18.05 -61.25
N LYS A 292 3.13 -16.99 -60.95
CA LYS A 292 4.12 -16.98 -59.85
C LYS A 292 3.50 -16.60 -58.50
N ILE A 293 2.32 -15.96 -58.50
CA ILE A 293 1.55 -15.64 -57.30
C ILE A 293 0.52 -16.73 -57.05
N SER A 294 0.48 -17.27 -55.83
CA SER A 294 -0.54 -18.21 -55.42
C SER A 294 -1.72 -17.47 -54.75
N PRO A 295 -2.98 -17.89 -54.97
CA PRO A 295 -4.12 -17.27 -54.30
C PRO A 295 -3.99 -17.35 -52.77
N VAL A 296 -4.10 -16.21 -52.10
CA VAL A 296 -4.12 -16.19 -50.62
C VAL A 296 -5.56 -16.27 -50.13
N LYS A 297 -5.81 -17.20 -49.21
CA LYS A 297 -7.11 -17.33 -48.53
C LYS A 297 -7.27 -16.21 -47.52
N GLU A 298 -8.30 -15.38 -47.68
CA GLU A 298 -8.64 -14.39 -46.66
C GLU A 298 -9.25 -15.06 -45.43
N ILE A 299 -8.82 -14.59 -44.25
CA ILE A 299 -9.26 -15.07 -42.95
C ILE A 299 -9.91 -13.91 -42.23
N LYS A 300 -11.10 -14.11 -41.65
CA LYS A 300 -11.72 -13.09 -40.81
C LYS A 300 -10.99 -13.05 -39.46
N PRO A 301 -10.33 -11.94 -39.09
CA PRO A 301 -9.63 -11.85 -37.81
C PRO A 301 -10.64 -11.91 -36.65
N PRO A 302 -10.27 -12.51 -35.49
CA PRO A 302 -11.09 -12.48 -34.29
C PRO A 302 -11.40 -11.05 -33.84
N GLN A 303 -12.63 -10.82 -33.37
CA GLN A 303 -13.01 -9.54 -32.78
C GLN A 303 -12.50 -9.46 -31.35
N ILE A 304 -11.79 -8.38 -31.03
CA ILE A 304 -11.34 -8.08 -29.67
C ILE A 304 -12.18 -6.92 -29.13
N PRO A 305 -12.58 -6.97 -27.85
CA PRO A 305 -13.28 -5.86 -27.23
C PRO A 305 -12.50 -4.55 -27.36
N GLU A 306 -13.24 -3.47 -27.58
CA GLU A 306 -12.69 -2.12 -27.50
C GLU A 306 -12.26 -1.82 -26.05
N ASP A 307 -11.15 -1.09 -25.89
CA ASP A 307 -10.70 -0.63 -24.59
C ASP A 307 -11.75 0.30 -23.96
N LEU A 308 -12.06 0.08 -22.67
CA LEU A 308 -13.12 0.80 -21.97
C LEU A 308 -12.88 2.32 -21.98
N ASN A 309 -11.64 2.78 -21.80
CA ASN A 309 -11.34 4.22 -21.80
C ASN A 309 -11.56 4.83 -23.17
N THR A 310 -11.24 4.08 -24.23
CA THR A 310 -11.51 4.49 -25.61
C THR A 310 -13.01 4.61 -25.86
N ALA A 311 -13.79 3.61 -25.45
CA ALA A 311 -15.24 3.59 -25.61
C ALA A 311 -15.94 4.71 -24.82
N ILE A 312 -15.45 5.04 -23.61
CA ILE A 312 -15.94 6.18 -22.81
C ILE A 312 -15.61 7.49 -23.53
N LYS A 313 -14.36 7.67 -23.99
CA LYS A 313 -13.94 8.89 -24.70
C LYS A 313 -14.72 9.11 -26.00
N SER A 314 -15.08 8.05 -26.72
CA SER A 314 -15.90 8.15 -27.92
C SER A 314 -17.40 8.28 -27.64
N GLY A 315 -17.84 8.27 -26.38
CA GLY A 315 -19.25 8.35 -25.99
C GLY A 315 -20.09 7.11 -26.30
N LYS A 316 -19.46 5.97 -26.59
CA LYS A 316 -20.16 4.70 -26.88
C LYS A 316 -20.73 4.06 -25.62
N VAL A 317 -20.07 4.28 -24.48
CA VAL A 317 -20.48 3.74 -23.18
C VAL A 317 -20.38 4.82 -22.12
N ARG A 318 -21.19 4.69 -21.07
CA ARG A 318 -21.14 5.53 -19.87
C ARG A 318 -20.81 4.65 -18.67
N ALA A 319 -19.74 4.98 -17.95
CA ALA A 319 -19.44 4.39 -16.65
C ALA A 319 -20.00 5.30 -15.54
N PRO A 320 -20.75 4.76 -14.56
CA PRO A 320 -21.19 5.53 -13.41
C PRO A 320 -20.01 5.86 -12.48
N THR A 321 -20.05 7.03 -11.85
CA THR A 321 -19.11 7.38 -10.77
C THR A 321 -19.59 6.77 -9.46
N HIS A 322 -18.73 6.04 -8.76
CA HIS A 322 -19.09 5.37 -7.50
C HIS A 322 -18.86 6.23 -6.25
N ILE A 323 -18.00 7.25 -6.35
CA ILE A 323 -17.64 8.14 -5.25
C ILE A 323 -17.91 9.58 -5.70
N ILE A 324 -18.57 10.35 -4.83
CA ILE A 324 -18.82 11.77 -5.02
C ILE A 324 -17.99 12.53 -4.00
N SER A 325 -17.08 13.40 -4.47
CA SER A 325 -16.37 14.37 -3.65
C SER A 325 -16.78 15.78 -4.07
N THR A 326 -17.02 16.66 -3.10
CA THR A 326 -17.47 18.05 -3.36
C THR A 326 -16.59 19.12 -2.71
N ILE A 327 -15.48 18.71 -2.10
CA ILE A 327 -14.62 19.60 -1.30
C ILE A 327 -13.34 20.01 -2.02
N SER A 328 -12.88 19.22 -2.99
CA SER A 328 -11.65 19.49 -3.75
C SER A 328 -11.70 18.83 -5.14
N ASP A 329 -10.96 19.41 -6.09
CA ASP A 329 -10.74 18.83 -7.43
C ASP A 329 -9.29 19.05 -7.85
N ASP A 330 -8.57 17.98 -8.19
CA ASP A 330 -7.16 17.95 -8.57
C ASP A 330 -6.95 17.58 -10.05
N ARG A 331 -8.03 17.42 -10.82
CA ARG A 331 -7.96 16.96 -12.22
C ARG A 331 -7.72 18.10 -13.22
N GLY A 332 -7.91 19.35 -12.79
CA GLY A 332 -7.70 20.55 -13.59
C GLY A 332 -6.23 20.92 -13.76
N GLU A 333 -5.96 22.09 -14.32
CA GLU A 333 -4.59 22.63 -14.45
C GLU A 333 -3.94 22.89 -13.09
N GLU A 334 -4.75 23.29 -12.10
CA GLU A 334 -4.34 23.44 -10.71
C GLU A 334 -5.39 22.83 -9.75
N PRO A 335 -4.98 22.35 -8.56
CA PRO A 335 -5.92 21.87 -7.57
C PRO A 335 -6.78 23.00 -6.98
N CYS A 336 -8.02 22.67 -6.63
CA CYS A 336 -8.97 23.62 -6.04
C CYS A 336 -9.54 23.10 -4.71
N TYR A 337 -9.81 24.01 -3.76
CA TYR A 337 -10.62 23.74 -2.57
C TYR A 337 -11.97 24.45 -2.71
N ALA A 338 -13.05 23.67 -2.75
CA ALA A 338 -14.41 24.16 -3.01
C ALA A 338 -14.50 25.13 -4.21
N GLY A 339 -13.75 24.84 -5.27
CA GLY A 339 -13.67 25.67 -6.48
C GLY A 339 -12.71 26.86 -6.41
N VAL A 340 -12.09 27.14 -5.26
CA VAL A 340 -11.04 28.16 -5.13
C VAL A 340 -9.69 27.54 -5.49
N PRO A 341 -8.98 28.05 -6.51
CA PRO A 341 -7.70 27.48 -6.91
C PRO A 341 -6.57 27.72 -5.88
N MET A 342 -5.59 26.83 -5.83
CA MET A 342 -4.47 26.92 -4.87
C MET A 342 -3.70 28.25 -4.98
N SER A 343 -3.50 28.76 -6.20
CA SER A 343 -2.87 30.05 -6.46
C SER A 343 -3.58 31.19 -5.71
N SER A 344 -4.90 31.24 -5.81
CA SER A 344 -5.74 32.26 -5.16
C SER A 344 -5.64 32.23 -3.63
N ILE A 345 -5.50 31.05 -3.02
CA ILE A 345 -5.33 30.90 -1.56
C ILE A 345 -4.05 31.62 -1.12
N VAL A 346 -2.95 31.43 -1.84
CA VAL A 346 -1.66 32.05 -1.49
C VAL A 346 -1.67 33.55 -1.80
N GLU A 347 -2.11 33.94 -2.99
CA GLU A 347 -2.06 35.33 -3.45
C GLU A 347 -2.98 36.26 -2.66
N GLN A 348 -4.12 35.77 -2.21
CA GLN A 348 -5.07 36.55 -1.41
C GLN A 348 -4.80 36.46 0.10
N GLY A 349 -3.72 35.76 0.51
CA GLY A 349 -3.29 35.68 1.91
C GLY A 349 -4.25 34.90 2.81
N TYR A 350 -4.87 33.83 2.28
CA TYR A 350 -5.78 33.00 3.06
C TYR A 350 -5.02 32.26 4.16
N GLY A 351 -5.60 32.27 5.36
CA GLY A 351 -5.08 31.54 6.51
C GLY A 351 -5.58 30.10 6.59
N VAL A 352 -5.12 29.37 7.60
CA VAL A 352 -5.57 27.99 7.87
C VAL A 352 -7.06 27.96 8.17
N GLY A 353 -7.61 28.99 8.81
CA GLY A 353 -9.05 29.10 9.04
C GLY A 353 -9.86 29.21 7.74
N ASP A 354 -9.32 29.91 6.74
CA ASP A 354 -9.96 30.07 5.42
C ASP A 354 -9.92 28.74 4.63
N VAL A 355 -8.82 27.99 4.70
CA VAL A 355 -8.72 26.65 4.09
C VAL A 355 -9.71 25.67 4.73
N ILE A 356 -9.80 25.65 6.07
CA ILE A 356 -10.80 24.84 6.79
C ILE A 356 -12.21 25.26 6.36
N SER A 357 -12.45 26.57 6.21
CA SER A 357 -13.73 27.09 5.76
C SER A 357 -14.15 26.52 4.40
N LEU A 358 -13.24 26.52 3.44
CA LEU A 358 -13.48 25.97 2.11
C LEU A 358 -13.68 24.46 2.15
N LEU A 359 -12.82 23.71 2.84
CA LEU A 359 -12.87 22.26 2.82
C LEU A 359 -14.04 21.67 3.62
N TRP A 360 -14.37 22.25 4.77
CA TRP A 360 -15.37 21.68 5.68
C TRP A 360 -16.76 22.24 5.41
N PHE A 361 -16.85 23.55 5.15
CA PHE A 361 -18.12 24.24 4.97
C PHE A 361 -18.42 24.63 3.52
N LYS A 362 -17.47 24.41 2.58
CA LYS A 362 -17.59 24.76 1.15
C LYS A 362 -17.97 26.23 0.94
N ARG A 363 -17.47 27.10 1.82
CA ARG A 363 -17.80 28.52 1.89
C ARG A 363 -16.55 29.33 2.21
N SER A 364 -16.45 30.53 1.67
CA SER A 364 -15.47 31.52 2.12
C SER A 364 -16.08 32.32 3.26
N LEU A 365 -15.86 31.88 4.51
CA LEU A 365 -16.42 32.55 5.68
C LEU A 365 -15.79 33.94 5.90
N PRO A 366 -16.50 34.87 6.57
CA PRO A 366 -15.93 36.16 6.92
C PRO A 366 -14.65 36.02 7.77
N ARG A 367 -13.71 36.97 7.63
CA ARG A 367 -12.41 36.89 8.32
C ARG A 367 -12.50 36.75 9.84
N TYR A 368 -13.52 37.32 10.49
CA TYR A 368 -13.71 37.14 11.92
C TYR A 368 -14.06 35.69 12.31
N CYS A 369 -14.75 34.96 11.42
CA CYS A 369 -15.07 33.54 11.60
C CYS A 369 -13.81 32.69 11.44
N THR A 370 -13.04 32.91 10.36
CA THR A 370 -11.83 32.11 10.08
C THR A 370 -10.72 32.40 11.08
N HIS A 371 -10.59 33.64 11.54
CA HIS A 371 -9.70 33.98 12.66
C HIS A 371 -10.17 33.36 13.99
N PHE A 372 -11.48 33.28 14.26
CA PHE A 372 -11.96 32.56 15.44
C PHE A 372 -11.62 31.07 15.40
N ILE A 373 -11.74 30.42 14.24
CA ILE A 373 -11.32 29.03 14.03
C ILE A 373 -9.82 28.87 14.33
N GLU A 374 -8.97 29.78 13.84
CA GLU A 374 -7.53 29.80 14.13
C GLU A 374 -7.25 29.94 15.64
N ILE A 375 -7.98 30.81 16.34
CA ILE A 375 -7.89 30.96 17.81
C ILE A 375 -8.25 29.65 18.51
N CYS A 376 -9.33 28.98 18.10
CA CYS A 376 -9.74 27.70 18.67
C CYS A 376 -8.64 26.63 18.49
N ILE A 377 -8.01 26.57 17.32
CA ILE A 377 -6.91 25.65 17.05
C ILE A 377 -5.73 25.92 17.99
N MET A 378 -5.34 27.18 18.14
CA MET A 378 -4.23 27.56 19.03
C MET A 378 -4.51 27.20 20.49
N LEU A 379 -5.73 27.44 20.99
CA LEU A 379 -6.08 27.17 22.38
C LEU A 379 -6.24 25.67 22.69
N CYS A 380 -6.60 24.87 21.69
CA CYS A 380 -6.80 23.42 21.82
C CYS A 380 -5.57 22.58 21.42
N ALA A 381 -4.50 23.22 20.95
CA ALA A 381 -3.32 22.57 20.37
C ALA A 381 -2.71 21.52 21.30
N ASP A 382 -2.58 21.82 22.59
CA ASP A 382 -2.12 20.87 23.60
C ASP A 382 -2.67 21.19 25.01
N HIS A 383 -2.61 20.21 25.91
CA HIS A 383 -2.95 20.38 27.33
C HIS A 383 -2.04 19.56 28.26
N GLY A 384 -0.81 19.29 27.82
CA GLY A 384 0.20 18.55 28.56
C GLY A 384 0.07 17.03 28.49
N PRO A 385 1.08 16.31 29.01
CA PRO A 385 1.29 14.87 28.73
C PRO A 385 0.36 13.92 29.50
N CYS A 386 -0.39 14.42 30.49
CA CYS A 386 -1.19 13.60 31.39
C CYS A 386 -2.60 13.30 30.86
N VAL A 387 -3.02 13.94 29.78
CA VAL A 387 -4.32 13.66 29.15
C VAL A 387 -4.24 12.38 28.33
N SER A 388 -5.35 11.64 28.23
CA SER A 388 -5.38 10.31 27.60
C SER A 388 -4.69 10.25 26.23
N GLY A 389 -4.98 11.20 25.34
CA GLY A 389 -4.37 11.22 24.01
C GLY A 389 -2.87 11.44 24.03
N ALA A 390 -2.39 12.41 24.81
CA ALA A 390 -0.96 12.70 24.92
C ALA A 390 -0.21 11.53 25.55
N HIS A 391 -0.77 10.92 26.60
CA HIS A 391 -0.20 9.75 27.24
C HIS A 391 -0.05 8.58 26.27
N ASN A 392 -1.13 8.23 25.53
CA ASN A 392 -1.08 7.14 24.56
C ASN A 392 -0.07 7.39 23.44
N THR A 393 0.00 8.62 22.93
CA THR A 393 1.02 9.01 21.95
C THR A 393 2.43 8.86 22.50
N ILE A 394 2.68 9.31 23.74
CA ILE A 394 3.97 9.19 24.40
C ILE A 394 4.38 7.73 24.58
N VAL A 395 3.48 6.89 25.11
CA VAL A 395 3.73 5.45 25.31
C VAL A 395 4.06 4.76 23.99
N THR A 396 3.30 5.08 22.93
CA THR A 396 3.48 4.50 21.59
C THR A 396 4.80 4.95 20.96
N ALA A 397 5.17 6.22 21.11
CA ALA A 397 6.45 6.76 20.64
C ALA A 397 7.64 6.11 21.38
N ARG A 398 7.51 5.92 22.69
CA ARG A 398 8.50 5.21 23.54
C ARG A 398 8.61 3.73 23.18
N ALA A 399 7.58 3.13 22.61
CA ALA A 399 7.62 1.77 22.05
C ALA A 399 8.33 1.67 20.68
N GLY A 400 8.98 2.75 20.21
CA GLY A 400 9.76 2.75 18.97
C GLY A 400 8.92 2.92 17.71
N LYS A 401 7.62 3.22 17.82
CA LYS A 401 6.74 3.39 16.66
C LYS A 401 7.02 4.69 15.90
N ASP A 402 6.60 4.73 14.65
CA ASP A 402 6.70 5.89 13.78
C ASP A 402 5.72 7.01 14.21
N LEU A 403 5.85 8.17 13.55
CA LEU A 403 5.03 9.36 13.85
C LEU A 403 3.53 9.10 13.70
N VAL A 404 3.13 8.46 12.60
CA VAL A 404 1.71 8.26 12.26
C VAL A 404 1.10 7.29 13.25
N SER A 405 1.75 6.16 13.51
CA SER A 405 1.30 5.19 14.53
C SER A 405 1.13 5.83 15.91
N SER A 406 2.09 6.68 16.32
CA SER A 406 2.07 7.35 17.63
C SER A 406 0.96 8.40 17.73
N LEU A 407 0.75 9.18 16.67
CA LEU A 407 -0.34 10.15 16.58
C LEU A 407 -1.70 9.46 16.65
N VAL A 408 -1.93 8.44 15.81
CA VAL A 408 -3.21 7.72 15.72
C VAL A 408 -3.56 7.06 17.06
N SER A 409 -2.58 6.47 17.74
CA SER A 409 -2.80 5.88 19.08
C SER A 409 -3.35 6.88 20.10
N GLY A 410 -2.90 8.15 20.05
CA GLY A 410 -3.44 9.22 20.87
C GLY A 410 -4.80 9.72 20.39
N LEU A 411 -4.97 9.90 19.07
CA LEU A 411 -6.23 10.36 18.49
C LEU A 411 -7.40 9.40 18.74
N LEU A 412 -7.15 8.09 18.77
CA LEU A 412 -8.17 7.07 19.09
C LEU A 412 -8.72 7.17 20.52
N THR A 413 -8.09 7.97 21.39
CA THR A 413 -8.65 8.27 22.72
C THR A 413 -9.66 9.42 22.70
N ILE A 414 -9.71 10.21 21.62
CA ILE A 414 -10.64 11.33 21.48
C ILE A 414 -12.05 10.79 21.23
N GLY A 415 -12.98 11.20 22.09
CA GLY A 415 -14.36 10.72 22.11
C GLY A 415 -15.13 11.30 23.29
N PRO A 416 -16.20 10.64 23.78
CA PRO A 416 -17.15 11.24 24.72
C PRO A 416 -16.54 11.62 26.08
N ARG A 417 -15.41 11.01 26.47
CA ARG A 417 -14.73 11.28 27.75
C ARG A 417 -13.50 12.19 27.61
N PHE A 418 -12.95 12.33 26.40
CA PHE A 418 -11.77 13.15 26.13
C PHE A 418 -11.96 13.88 24.81
N GLY A 419 -12.13 15.21 24.84
CA GLY A 419 -12.33 16.03 23.65
C GLY A 419 -13.79 16.23 23.21
N GLY A 420 -14.71 15.33 23.57
CA GLY A 420 -16.13 15.45 23.19
C GLY A 420 -16.93 16.58 23.86
N ALA A 421 -16.38 17.22 24.89
CA ALA A 421 -17.09 18.23 25.68
C ALA A 421 -17.47 19.49 24.88
N ILE A 422 -16.73 19.80 23.81
CA ILE A 422 -17.01 20.96 22.95
C ILE A 422 -18.33 20.75 22.18
N ASP A 423 -18.47 19.58 21.55
CA ASP A 423 -19.64 19.21 20.76
C ASP A 423 -20.88 19.03 21.65
N ASP A 424 -20.72 18.37 22.81
CA ASP A 424 -21.79 18.23 23.79
C ASP A 424 -22.26 19.60 24.31
N ALA A 425 -21.35 20.50 24.66
CA ALA A 425 -21.72 21.83 25.12
C ALA A 425 -22.51 22.60 24.06
N ALA A 426 -22.05 22.58 22.80
CA ALA A 426 -22.79 23.19 21.70
C ALA A 426 -24.20 22.60 21.59
N ARG A 427 -24.33 21.28 21.57
CA ARG A 427 -25.61 20.59 21.43
C ARG A 427 -26.59 20.94 22.55
N TYR A 428 -26.16 20.85 23.82
CA TYR A 428 -27.04 21.10 24.97
C TYR A 428 -27.39 22.57 25.15
N PHE A 429 -26.45 23.51 24.96
CA PHE A 429 -26.77 24.94 25.04
C PHE A 429 -27.68 25.38 23.91
N LYS A 430 -27.45 24.89 22.68
CA LYS A 430 -28.31 25.18 21.54
C LYS A 430 -29.73 24.70 21.77
N ASP A 431 -29.90 23.44 22.14
CA ASP A 431 -31.22 22.84 22.38
C ASP A 431 -31.99 23.54 23.51
N ALA A 432 -31.31 23.90 24.60
CA ALA A 432 -31.95 24.60 25.71
C ALA A 432 -32.38 26.02 25.33
N TYR A 433 -31.52 26.76 24.61
CA TYR A 433 -31.82 28.11 24.13
C TYR A 433 -32.96 28.10 23.10
N ASP A 434 -32.90 27.22 22.10
CA ASP A 434 -33.89 27.16 21.02
C ASP A 434 -35.29 26.74 21.50
N ARG A 435 -35.38 25.98 22.59
CA ARG A 435 -36.64 25.64 23.27
C ARG A 435 -37.12 26.71 24.25
N GLY A 436 -36.36 27.79 24.43
CA GLY A 436 -36.70 28.88 25.35
C GLY A 436 -36.63 28.50 26.82
N LEU A 437 -35.85 27.49 27.20
CA LEU A 437 -35.69 27.11 28.60
C LEU A 437 -34.90 28.17 29.36
N THR A 438 -35.38 28.56 30.53
CA THR A 438 -34.59 29.40 31.43
C THR A 438 -33.33 28.65 31.91
N PRO A 439 -32.24 29.35 32.28
CA PRO A 439 -31.04 28.70 32.84
C PRO A 439 -31.33 27.79 34.04
N TYR A 440 -32.32 28.16 34.87
CA TYR A 440 -32.78 27.35 35.99
C TYR A 440 -33.40 26.02 35.50
N GLU A 441 -34.38 26.08 34.59
CA GLU A 441 -35.07 24.90 34.05
C GLU A 441 -34.09 23.96 33.34
N PHE A 442 -33.16 24.51 32.56
CA PHE A 442 -32.14 23.73 31.89
C PHE A 442 -31.27 22.94 32.89
N VAL A 443 -30.66 23.63 33.86
CA VAL A 443 -29.74 23.00 34.82
C VAL A 443 -30.46 22.00 35.72
N GLU A 444 -31.66 22.30 36.22
CA GLU A 444 -32.43 21.35 37.04
C GLU A 444 -32.91 20.14 36.21
N SER A 445 -33.26 20.32 34.93
CA SER A 445 -33.60 19.20 34.05
C SER A 445 -32.42 18.24 33.85
N MET A 446 -31.20 18.78 33.72
CA MET A 446 -29.97 17.98 33.58
C MET A 446 -29.66 17.22 34.87
N LYS A 447 -29.79 17.89 36.02
CA LYS A 447 -29.65 17.26 37.34
C LYS A 447 -30.65 16.12 37.55
N LYS A 448 -31.92 16.31 37.17
CA LYS A 448 -32.96 15.28 37.25
C LYS A 448 -32.62 14.04 36.40
N LYS A 449 -31.94 14.24 35.28
CA LYS A 449 -31.43 13.15 34.41
C LYS A 449 -30.12 12.52 34.92
N GLY A 450 -29.52 13.04 36.00
CA GLY A 450 -28.21 12.60 36.48
C GLY A 450 -27.05 13.04 35.58
N ILE A 451 -27.26 14.01 34.68
CA ILE A 451 -26.27 14.48 33.71
C ILE A 451 -25.67 15.79 34.20
N ARG A 452 -24.34 15.89 34.23
CA ARG A 452 -23.64 17.16 34.48
C ARG A 452 -23.71 18.03 33.23
N VAL A 453 -23.91 19.33 33.40
CA VAL A 453 -23.97 20.27 32.27
C VAL A 453 -22.63 20.28 31.54
N PRO A 454 -22.56 19.85 30.26
CA PRO A 454 -21.31 19.88 29.50
C PRO A 454 -20.82 21.32 29.34
N GLY A 455 -19.50 21.51 29.38
CA GLY A 455 -18.90 22.84 29.33
C GLY A 455 -18.93 23.63 30.65
N ILE A 456 -19.54 23.10 31.73
CA ILE A 456 -19.53 23.71 33.06
C ILE A 456 -18.70 22.88 34.04
N GLY A 457 -17.84 23.58 34.79
CA GLY A 457 -17.01 23.03 35.86
C GLY A 457 -15.52 23.04 35.53
N HIS A 458 -14.72 23.33 36.55
CA HIS A 458 -13.26 23.30 36.47
C HIS A 458 -12.64 22.73 37.76
N ARG A 459 -11.48 22.06 37.63
CA ARG A 459 -10.75 21.49 38.79
C ARG A 459 -10.11 22.57 39.69
N ILE A 460 -9.45 23.55 39.08
CA ILE A 460 -8.72 24.65 39.76
C ILE A 460 -9.45 26.00 39.70
N LYS A 461 -9.93 26.42 38.53
CA LYS A 461 -10.59 27.72 38.29
C LYS A 461 -11.94 27.82 38.99
N ARG A 462 -12.27 29.06 39.40
CA ARG A 462 -13.40 29.42 40.25
C ARG A 462 -13.99 30.77 39.82
N GLY A 463 -15.11 31.20 40.40
CA GLY A 463 -15.75 32.48 40.08
C GLY A 463 -14.85 33.70 40.26
N ASP A 464 -13.94 33.64 41.23
CA ASP A 464 -12.94 34.66 41.58
C ASP A 464 -11.62 34.52 40.79
N ASN A 465 -11.34 33.35 40.23
CA ASN A 465 -10.15 33.07 39.40
C ASN A 465 -10.56 32.35 38.12
N ARG A 466 -11.00 33.15 37.13
CA ARG A 466 -11.50 32.67 35.84
C ARG A 466 -10.39 32.13 34.94
N ASP A 467 -10.77 31.29 33.98
CA ASP A 467 -9.87 30.81 32.94
C ASP A 467 -9.62 31.92 31.91
N LYS A 468 -8.35 32.32 31.74
CA LYS A 468 -7.95 33.36 30.79
C LYS A 468 -8.31 33.01 29.35
N ARG A 469 -8.33 31.72 28.98
CA ARG A 469 -8.72 31.28 27.63
C ARG A 469 -10.18 31.62 27.36
N VAL A 470 -11.05 31.38 28.34
CA VAL A 470 -12.49 31.70 28.26
C VAL A 470 -12.70 33.21 28.17
N GLU A 471 -12.01 33.99 29.02
CA GLU A 471 -12.10 35.46 28.98
C GLU A 471 -11.68 36.03 27.60
N LEU A 472 -10.61 35.51 27.01
CA LEU A 472 -10.12 35.96 25.70
C LEU A 472 -11.11 35.64 24.57
N LEU A 473 -11.70 34.44 24.58
CA LEU A 473 -12.73 34.02 23.62
C LEU A 473 -13.99 34.90 23.72
N GLN A 474 -14.47 35.15 24.94
CA GLN A 474 -15.62 36.01 25.18
C GLN A 474 -15.34 37.45 24.72
N LYS A 475 -14.15 37.99 25.01
CA LYS A 475 -13.76 39.33 24.58
C LYS A 475 -13.73 39.44 23.05
N PHE A 476 -13.13 38.45 22.38
CA PHE A 476 -13.07 38.40 20.92
C PHE A 476 -14.49 38.40 20.33
N ALA A 477 -15.35 37.50 20.79
CA ALA A 477 -16.71 37.37 20.29
C ALA A 477 -17.55 38.63 20.50
N ARG A 478 -17.52 39.23 21.70
CA ARG A 478 -18.24 40.49 21.99
C ARG A 478 -17.78 41.67 21.11
N THR A 479 -16.54 41.62 20.63
CA THR A 479 -15.96 42.69 19.80
C THR A 479 -16.27 42.49 18.32
N HIS A 480 -16.32 41.25 17.85
CA HIS A 480 -16.32 40.95 16.41
C HIS A 480 -17.57 40.22 15.90
N PHE A 481 -18.31 39.49 16.74
CA PHE A 481 -19.46 38.72 16.29
C PHE A 481 -20.71 39.61 16.20
N PRO A 482 -21.55 39.46 15.16
CA PRO A 482 -22.81 40.17 15.05
C PRO A 482 -23.81 39.83 16.17
N SER A 483 -23.74 38.62 16.70
CA SER A 483 -24.57 38.13 17.80
C SER A 483 -23.77 37.12 18.63
N VAL A 484 -24.03 37.10 19.93
CA VAL A 484 -23.40 36.17 20.88
C VAL A 484 -24.45 35.49 21.78
N LYS A 485 -25.64 35.23 21.22
CA LYS A 485 -26.82 34.81 21.99
C LYS A 485 -26.64 33.48 22.72
N TYR A 486 -25.94 32.52 22.11
CA TYR A 486 -25.70 31.22 22.74
C TYR A 486 -24.63 31.32 23.83
N MET A 487 -23.59 32.11 23.61
CA MET A 487 -22.59 32.41 24.64
C MET A 487 -23.20 33.17 25.82
N GLU A 488 -24.07 34.15 25.59
CA GLU A 488 -24.76 34.85 26.67
C GLU A 488 -25.67 33.92 27.48
N TYR A 489 -26.38 33.02 26.81
CA TYR A 489 -27.15 31.98 27.49
C TYR A 489 -26.24 31.09 28.36
N ALA A 490 -25.09 30.66 27.85
CA ALA A 490 -24.11 29.89 28.61
C ALA A 490 -23.55 30.66 29.83
N VAL A 491 -23.35 31.98 29.72
CA VAL A 491 -22.94 32.85 30.83
C VAL A 491 -24.05 33.00 31.89
N GLN A 492 -25.32 33.05 31.47
CA GLN A 492 -26.45 33.04 32.41
C GLN A 492 -26.57 31.68 33.12
N VAL A 493 -26.34 30.58 32.42
CA VAL A 493 -26.25 29.24 33.02
C VAL A 493 -25.11 29.19 34.03
N GLU A 494 -23.94 29.72 33.70
CA GLU A 494 -22.81 29.82 34.63
C GLU A 494 -23.16 30.63 35.89
N THR A 495 -23.84 31.76 35.72
CA THR A 495 -24.28 32.61 36.84
C THR A 495 -25.15 31.82 37.82
N TYR A 496 -26.06 30.99 37.29
CA TYR A 496 -26.87 30.10 38.11
C TYR A 496 -26.03 28.97 38.75
N THR A 497 -25.11 28.33 38.02
CA THR A 497 -24.31 27.23 38.57
C THR A 497 -23.31 27.68 39.64
N LEU A 498 -22.80 28.90 39.54
CA LEU A 498 -21.95 29.52 40.55
C LEU A 498 -22.66 29.72 41.89
N SER A 499 -23.98 29.92 41.89
CA SER A 499 -24.77 29.96 43.13
C SER A 499 -24.77 28.62 43.88
N LYS A 500 -24.46 27.51 43.19
CA LYS A 500 -24.41 26.16 43.78
C LYS A 500 -23.01 25.79 44.26
N ALA A 501 -21.99 26.07 43.45
CA ALA A 501 -20.60 25.86 43.83
C ALA A 501 -19.65 26.76 43.03
N ASN A 502 -18.66 27.32 43.73
CA ASN A 502 -17.76 28.33 43.16
C ASN A 502 -16.83 27.79 42.04
N ASN A 503 -16.69 26.47 41.89
CA ASN A 503 -15.90 25.86 40.81
C ASN A 503 -16.73 25.47 39.57
N LEU A 504 -18.04 25.72 39.56
CA LEU A 504 -18.94 25.46 38.44
C LEU A 504 -18.94 26.63 37.45
N VAL A 505 -17.75 26.94 36.94
CA VAL A 505 -17.48 27.98 35.94
C VAL A 505 -17.62 27.43 34.52
N LEU A 506 -17.95 28.27 33.54
CA LEU A 506 -17.86 27.96 32.12
C LEU A 506 -16.40 27.67 31.77
N ASN A 507 -16.14 26.48 31.24
CA ASN A 507 -14.80 26.07 30.83
C ASN A 507 -14.54 26.41 29.35
N VAL A 508 -13.31 26.18 28.90
CA VAL A 508 -12.91 26.49 27.51
C VAL A 508 -13.73 25.70 26.49
N ASP A 509 -14.11 24.46 26.79
CA ASP A 509 -14.89 23.63 25.88
C ASP A 509 -16.31 24.17 25.69
N GLY A 510 -16.94 24.59 26.79
CA GLY A 510 -18.25 25.25 26.79
C GLY A 510 -18.23 26.61 26.10
N ALA A 511 -17.14 27.37 26.27
CA ALA A 511 -16.95 28.65 25.59
C ALA A 511 -16.79 28.45 24.08
N ILE A 512 -15.95 27.51 23.63
CA ILE A 512 -15.78 27.22 22.19
C ILE A 512 -17.09 26.70 21.61
N GLY A 513 -17.76 25.74 22.27
CA GLY A 513 -19.01 25.17 21.76
C GLY A 513 -20.13 26.20 21.60
N SER A 514 -20.37 27.02 22.61
CA SER A 514 -21.39 28.09 22.53
C SER A 514 -21.04 29.16 21.49
N LEU A 515 -19.77 29.56 21.40
CA LEU A 515 -19.33 30.56 20.43
C LEU A 515 -19.28 30.04 19.00
N PHE A 516 -19.01 28.75 18.77
CA PHE A 516 -19.05 28.19 17.43
C PHE A 516 -20.48 28.21 16.86
N LEU A 517 -21.50 28.04 17.71
CA LEU A 517 -22.90 28.24 17.31
C LEU A 517 -23.19 29.69 16.94
N ASP A 518 -22.66 30.64 17.72
CA ASP A 518 -22.79 32.07 17.42
C ASP A 518 -22.04 32.46 16.14
N LEU A 519 -20.91 31.81 15.83
CA LEU A 519 -20.21 31.95 14.55
C LEU A 519 -21.11 31.50 13.40
N LEU A 520 -21.65 30.28 13.48
CA LEU A 520 -22.48 29.73 12.42
C LEU A 520 -23.74 30.58 12.21
N ALA A 521 -24.45 30.91 13.28
CA ALA A 521 -25.67 31.73 13.23
C ALA A 521 -25.40 33.19 12.86
N GLY A 522 -24.29 33.77 13.31
CA GLY A 522 -23.92 35.17 13.10
C GLY A 522 -23.26 35.44 11.74
N SER A 523 -22.69 34.41 11.10
CA SER A 523 -22.07 34.53 9.77
C SER A 523 -23.03 35.01 8.68
N GLY A 524 -24.33 34.75 8.84
CA GLY A 524 -25.33 34.95 7.79
C GLY A 524 -25.20 33.97 6.61
N MET A 525 -24.31 32.98 6.71
CA MET A 525 -24.05 32.05 5.62
C MET A 525 -24.78 30.72 5.78
N PHE A 526 -25.19 30.34 6.99
CA PHE A 526 -25.84 29.05 7.27
C PHE A 526 -27.32 29.19 7.61
N THR A 527 -28.15 28.28 7.09
CA THR A 527 -29.54 28.14 7.52
C THR A 527 -29.62 27.42 8.86
N LYS A 528 -30.76 27.53 9.58
CA LYS A 528 -30.95 26.79 10.84
C LYS A 528 -30.73 25.28 10.68
N GLN A 529 -31.24 24.71 9.59
CA GLN A 529 -31.08 23.29 9.29
C GLN A 529 -29.61 22.89 9.06
N GLU A 530 -28.85 23.70 8.33
CA GLU A 530 -27.41 23.44 8.14
C GLU A 530 -26.63 23.52 9.47
N ILE A 531 -27.01 24.45 10.35
CA ILE A 531 -26.41 24.55 11.70
C ILE A 531 -26.71 23.29 12.51
N ASP A 532 -27.95 22.81 12.48
CA ASP A 532 -28.36 21.58 13.15
C ASP A 532 -27.54 20.38 12.65
N GLU A 533 -27.42 20.25 11.33
CA GLU A 533 -26.65 19.18 10.67
C GLU A 533 -25.15 19.24 11.01
N ILE A 534 -24.54 20.43 11.01
CA ILE A 534 -23.11 20.61 11.37
C ILE A 534 -22.83 20.14 12.81
N VAL A 535 -23.73 20.47 13.74
CA VAL A 535 -23.62 20.05 15.14
C VAL A 535 -23.90 18.55 15.30
N GLU A 536 -24.87 18.01 14.56
CA GLU A 536 -25.21 16.58 14.62
C GLU A 536 -24.08 15.69 14.07
N ILE A 537 -23.45 16.08 12.95
CA ILE A 537 -22.32 15.36 12.34
C ILE A 537 -21.08 15.39 13.24
N GLY A 538 -20.93 16.42 14.08
CA GLY A 538 -19.81 16.53 15.02
C GLY A 538 -18.59 17.27 14.45
N TYR A 539 -18.81 18.33 13.66
CA TYR A 539 -17.72 19.17 13.12
C TYR A 539 -16.80 19.74 14.21
N LEU A 540 -17.35 20.01 15.40
CA LEU A 540 -16.60 20.55 16.53
C LEU A 540 -15.64 19.50 17.13
N ASN A 541 -15.99 18.21 17.06
CA ASN A 541 -15.03 17.13 17.36
C ASN A 541 -13.90 17.12 16.34
N GLY A 542 -14.20 17.32 15.05
CA GLY A 542 -13.20 17.47 13.99
C GLY A 542 -12.22 18.61 14.28
N LEU A 543 -12.71 19.76 14.74
CA LEU A 543 -11.89 20.90 15.14
C LEU A 543 -10.95 20.55 16.31
N PHE A 544 -11.46 19.85 17.32
CA PHE A 544 -10.64 19.42 18.46
C PHE A 544 -9.57 18.41 18.03
N VAL A 545 -9.92 17.42 17.20
CA VAL A 545 -9.00 16.43 16.64
C VAL A 545 -7.87 17.11 15.85
N LEU A 546 -8.23 18.03 14.95
CA LEU A 546 -7.26 18.79 14.16
C LEU A 546 -6.31 19.59 15.06
N ALA A 547 -6.87 20.35 16.01
CA ALA A 547 -6.09 21.17 16.93
C ALA A 547 -5.15 20.30 17.77
N ARG A 548 -5.69 19.27 18.43
CA ARG A 548 -4.93 18.42 19.34
C ARG A 548 -3.82 17.63 18.66
N SER A 549 -3.97 17.33 17.37
CA SER A 549 -2.92 16.67 16.58
C SER A 549 -1.58 17.43 16.63
N ILE A 550 -1.60 18.76 16.74
CA ILE A 550 -0.39 19.60 16.86
C ILE A 550 0.43 19.20 18.10
N GLY A 551 -0.22 19.13 19.27
CA GLY A 551 0.42 18.75 20.53
C GLY A 551 0.87 17.29 20.54
N LEU A 552 0.08 16.37 19.99
CA LEU A 552 0.44 14.95 19.93
C LEU A 552 1.67 14.69 19.04
N ILE A 553 1.74 15.36 17.88
CA ILE A 553 2.95 15.36 17.04
C ILE A 553 4.14 15.90 17.83
N GLY A 554 3.94 17.03 18.54
CA GLY A 554 4.94 17.63 19.42
C GLY A 554 5.48 16.65 20.46
N HIS A 555 4.59 15.92 21.14
CA HIS A 555 4.96 14.90 22.12
C HIS A 555 5.73 13.72 21.48
N THR A 556 5.36 13.30 20.26
CA THR A 556 6.10 12.24 19.57
C THR A 556 7.54 12.66 19.28
N PHE A 557 7.74 13.88 18.75
CA PHE A 557 9.07 14.42 18.50
C PHE A 557 9.85 14.60 19.79
N ASP A 558 9.18 15.04 20.86
CA ASP A 558 9.78 15.20 22.17
C ASP A 558 10.34 13.87 22.70
N GLN A 559 9.53 12.81 22.72
CA GLN A 559 9.98 11.49 23.19
C GLN A 559 11.13 10.91 22.37
N LYS A 560 11.11 11.10 21.04
CA LYS A 560 12.20 10.68 20.14
C LYS A 560 13.48 11.47 20.40
N ARG A 561 13.41 12.79 20.57
CA ARG A 561 14.57 13.64 20.91
C ARG A 561 15.14 13.29 22.28
N LEU A 562 14.28 13.03 23.26
CA LEU A 562 14.66 12.62 24.61
C LEU A 562 15.19 11.18 24.68
N LYS A 563 15.15 10.42 23.57
CA LYS A 563 15.59 9.01 23.50
C LYS A 563 14.99 8.16 24.63
N GLN A 564 13.71 8.38 24.93
CA GLN A 564 13.05 7.72 26.06
C GLN A 564 12.91 6.22 25.81
N PRO A 565 13.23 5.36 26.80
CA PRO A 565 13.12 3.90 26.65
C PRO A 565 11.67 3.44 26.64
N LEU A 566 11.43 2.18 26.28
CA LEU A 566 10.11 1.54 26.33
C LEU A 566 9.43 1.80 27.69
N TYR A 567 8.16 2.21 27.64
CA TYR A 567 7.35 2.38 28.85
C TYR A 567 6.71 1.04 29.25
N ARG A 568 6.82 0.72 30.54
CA ARG A 568 6.06 -0.36 31.19
C ARG A 568 5.36 0.21 32.40
N HIS A 569 4.06 -0.04 32.54
CA HIS A 569 3.30 0.47 33.67
C HIS A 569 3.79 -0.18 34.98
N PRO A 570 3.96 0.60 36.07
CA PRO A 570 4.38 0.05 37.36
C PRO A 570 3.36 -0.94 37.92
N TRP A 571 3.82 -1.95 38.67
CA TRP A 571 2.94 -2.98 39.21
C TRP A 571 2.16 -2.50 40.43
N GLU A 572 2.76 -1.62 41.21
CA GLU A 572 2.18 -0.98 42.39
C GLU A 572 0.96 -0.10 42.06
N ASP A 573 0.85 0.37 40.81
CA ASP A 573 -0.30 1.15 40.31
C ASP A 573 -1.47 0.25 39.84
N VAL A 574 -1.31 -1.07 39.86
CA VAL A 574 -2.30 -2.04 39.37
C VAL A 574 -2.83 -2.93 40.48
N LEU A 575 -4.14 -2.84 40.74
CA LEU A 575 -4.82 -3.77 41.66
C LEU A 575 -5.09 -5.11 40.95
N TYR A 576 -4.28 -6.14 41.27
CA TYR A 576 -4.47 -7.50 40.79
C TYR A 576 -5.46 -8.28 41.66
N THR A 577 -6.71 -8.45 41.21
CA THR A 577 -7.74 -9.24 41.91
C THR A 577 -7.80 -10.67 41.36
N ASN A 578 -6.88 -11.53 41.77
CA ASN A 578 -6.95 -12.96 41.44
C ASN A 578 -8.03 -13.65 42.29
N LEU A 579 -9.27 -13.64 41.80
CA LEU A 579 -10.45 -14.25 42.46
C LEU A 579 -10.34 -15.77 42.69
N ARG A 580 -9.46 -16.49 41.98
CA ARG A 580 -9.36 -17.97 42.07
C ARG A 580 -8.53 -18.50 43.25
N PHE A 581 -7.61 -17.70 43.81
CA PHE A 581 -6.79 -18.18 44.94
C PHE A 581 -7.57 -18.13 46.26
N ALA A 582 -8.42 -17.09 46.44
CA ALA A 582 -9.25 -16.94 47.63
C ALA A 582 -10.33 -18.05 47.73
N GLU A 583 -10.99 -18.41 46.63
CA GLU A 583 -12.02 -19.47 46.63
C GLU A 583 -11.44 -20.87 46.90
N THR A 584 -10.23 -21.14 46.40
CA THR A 584 -9.55 -22.43 46.59
C THR A 584 -9.04 -22.60 48.02
N VAL A 585 -8.49 -21.53 48.62
CA VAL A 585 -8.00 -21.55 50.02
C VAL A 585 -9.17 -21.57 51.01
N ILE A 586 -10.25 -20.80 50.77
CA ILE A 586 -11.44 -20.82 51.64
C ILE A 586 -12.18 -22.16 51.56
N SER A 587 -12.25 -22.79 50.38
CA SER A 587 -12.81 -24.14 50.23
C SER A 587 -11.93 -25.20 50.90
N ALA A 588 -10.59 -25.09 50.80
CA ALA A 588 -9.67 -25.99 51.47
C ALA A 588 -9.75 -25.85 53.00
N VAL A 589 -9.77 -24.64 53.55
CA VAL A 589 -9.86 -24.41 55.01
C VAL A 589 -11.24 -24.81 55.58
N SER A 590 -12.32 -24.64 54.82
CA SER A 590 -13.66 -25.11 55.23
C SER A 590 -13.80 -26.64 55.21
N LEU A 591 -13.01 -27.35 54.39
CA LEU A 591 -12.96 -28.82 54.35
C LEU A 591 -12.20 -29.42 55.53
N VAL A 592 -11.21 -28.71 56.08
CA VAL A 592 -10.40 -29.24 57.19
C VAL A 592 -10.94 -28.78 58.57
N SER A 593 -11.66 -27.66 58.68
CA SER A 593 -12.16 -27.14 59.97
C SER A 593 -13.34 -27.90 60.61
N GLY A 594 -13.76 -29.03 60.02
CA GLY A 594 -14.76 -29.93 60.61
C GLY A 594 -14.27 -30.80 61.78
N GLY A 595 -13.00 -30.70 62.21
CA GLY A 595 -12.50 -31.53 63.32
C GLY A 595 -11.03 -31.34 63.72
N MET A 596 -10.48 -30.12 63.70
CA MET A 596 -9.06 -29.89 64.02
C MET A 596 -8.83 -29.39 65.44
N SER A 597 -7.73 -29.82 66.06
CA SER A 597 -7.23 -29.30 67.33
C SER A 597 -6.55 -27.93 67.16
N ASN A 598 -6.54 -27.12 68.23
CA ASN A 598 -5.97 -25.76 68.25
C ASN A 598 -4.48 -25.68 67.85
N GLU A 599 -3.73 -26.77 67.97
CA GLU A 599 -2.30 -26.85 67.63
C GLU A 599 -2.07 -26.86 66.10
N MET A 600 -3.01 -27.47 65.37
CA MET A 600 -2.96 -27.54 63.91
C MET A 600 -3.41 -26.22 63.26
N TYR A 601 -4.32 -25.48 63.91
CA TYR A 601 -4.74 -24.14 63.50
C TYR A 601 -3.58 -23.12 63.60
N ASN A 602 -2.81 -23.16 64.69
CA ASN A 602 -1.63 -22.32 64.88
C ASN A 602 -0.48 -22.65 63.90
N THR A 603 -0.39 -23.90 63.46
CA THR A 603 0.60 -24.33 62.45
C THR A 603 0.23 -23.81 61.07
N ILE A 604 -1.06 -23.84 60.70
CA ILE A 604 -1.55 -23.28 59.43
C ILE A 604 -1.37 -21.76 59.40
N ALA A 605 -1.66 -21.04 60.50
CA ALA A 605 -1.43 -19.60 60.57
C ALA A 605 0.04 -19.23 60.32
N ARG A 606 1.00 -19.95 60.92
CA ARG A 606 2.44 -19.74 60.69
C ARG A 606 2.90 -20.07 59.27
N VAL A 607 2.32 -21.10 58.65
CA VAL A 607 2.60 -21.45 57.25
C VAL A 607 2.04 -20.38 56.31
N THR A 608 0.90 -19.78 56.64
CA THR A 608 0.28 -18.72 55.84
C THR A 608 1.08 -17.42 55.93
N ASP A 609 1.55 -17.04 57.12
CA ASP A 609 2.42 -15.87 57.32
C ASP A 609 3.78 -16.03 56.62
N GLY A 610 4.38 -17.23 56.67
CA GLY A 610 5.62 -17.54 55.94
C GLY A 610 5.45 -17.57 54.42
N ILE A 611 4.25 -17.85 53.91
CA ILE A 611 3.94 -17.73 52.47
C ILE A 611 3.89 -16.25 52.08
N TYR A 612 3.30 -15.35 52.87
CA TYR A 612 3.27 -13.91 52.59
C TYR A 612 4.66 -13.25 52.57
N GLU A 613 5.57 -13.65 53.47
CA GLU A 613 6.96 -13.19 53.45
C GLU A 613 7.76 -13.70 52.23
N GLY A 614 7.52 -14.95 51.81
CA GLY A 614 8.21 -15.57 50.67
C GLY A 614 7.88 -15.00 49.28
N ILE A 615 6.76 -14.27 49.13
CA ILE A 615 6.35 -13.58 47.89
C ILE A 615 6.85 -12.12 47.83
N GLY A 616 7.66 -11.68 48.80
CA GLY A 616 8.25 -10.35 48.81
C GLY A 616 7.33 -9.22 49.26
N MET A 617 6.31 -9.51 50.08
CA MET A 617 5.47 -8.49 50.74
C MET A 617 5.92 -8.18 52.18
N GLY A 618 7.22 -8.31 52.48
CA GLY A 618 7.81 -7.92 53.77
C GLY A 618 8.49 -6.55 53.69
N GLY A 619 7.95 -5.56 54.39
CA GLY A 619 8.56 -4.25 54.59
C GLY A 619 7.81 -3.42 55.64
N ASP A 620 8.48 -3.15 56.76
CA ASP A 620 7.92 -2.71 58.04
C ASP A 620 7.65 -1.18 58.16
N VAL A 621 6.53 -0.87 58.85
CA VAL A 621 6.25 0.31 59.73
C VAL A 621 5.84 1.65 59.09
N PHE A 622 4.60 2.11 59.36
CA PHE A 622 4.31 3.18 60.36
C PHE A 622 2.86 3.08 60.91
N PRO A 623 2.64 3.49 62.17
CA PRO A 623 1.52 3.15 63.04
C PRO A 623 0.41 4.21 62.99
N GLY A 624 -0.83 3.74 63.04
CA GLY A 624 -1.99 4.63 63.08
C GLY A 624 -3.25 3.84 62.74
N SER A 625 -3.96 3.45 63.80
CA SER A 625 -5.27 2.83 63.74
C SER A 625 -6.21 3.49 62.70
N THR A 626 -6.74 2.71 61.77
CA THR A 626 -8.14 2.86 61.35
C THR A 626 -8.72 1.47 61.14
N GLN A 627 -9.55 1.06 62.10
CA GLN A 627 -10.41 -0.11 62.03
C GLN A 627 -11.27 -0.04 60.77
N ILE A 628 -11.25 -1.09 59.93
CA ILE A 628 -12.39 -1.38 59.07
C ILE A 628 -13.25 -2.40 59.83
N LYS A 629 -14.24 -1.87 60.56
CA LYS A 629 -15.46 -2.62 60.87
C LYS A 629 -16.12 -2.95 59.53
N MET A 630 -16.37 -4.22 59.25
CA MET A 630 -17.48 -4.57 58.36
C MET A 630 -18.43 -5.51 59.09
N MET A 631 -19.63 -4.96 59.28
CA MET A 631 -20.78 -5.48 59.99
C MET A 631 -21.41 -6.58 59.13
N VAL A 632 -21.37 -7.83 59.59
CA VAL A 632 -22.24 -8.90 59.07
C VAL A 632 -23.62 -8.68 59.71
N VAL A 633 -24.57 -8.16 58.91
CA VAL A 633 -25.97 -8.04 59.31
C VAL A 633 -26.61 -9.42 59.21
N LEU A 634 -26.99 -9.95 60.37
CA LEU A 634 -27.98 -11.01 60.53
C LEU A 634 -29.34 -10.53 60.02
N GLY A 635 -30.12 -11.45 59.46
CA GLY A 635 -31.37 -11.18 58.75
C GLY A 635 -32.37 -10.26 59.45
N GLY A 636 -33.08 -9.51 58.61
CA GLY A 636 -34.33 -8.81 58.89
C GLY A 636 -35.06 -8.64 57.56
N GLU A 637 -36.30 -9.10 57.53
CA GLU A 637 -37.22 -9.25 56.39
C GLU A 637 -37.35 -8.00 55.50
N LEU A 638 -37.28 -8.17 54.18
CA LEU A 638 -38.05 -7.41 53.20
C LEU A 638 -38.29 -8.32 51.97
N GLY A 639 -39.55 -8.66 51.73
CA GLY A 639 -39.97 -9.72 50.81
C GLY A 639 -40.21 -9.29 49.36
N GLY A 640 -40.69 -10.27 48.59
CA GLY A 640 -41.19 -10.08 47.22
C GLY A 640 -40.62 -11.09 46.22
N GLU A 641 -41.30 -12.23 46.11
CA GLU A 641 -41.43 -13.15 44.95
C GLU A 641 -40.19 -13.46 44.08
N ASP A 642 -39.41 -14.49 44.47
CA ASP A 642 -38.83 -15.50 43.56
C ASP A 642 -38.14 -16.69 44.30
N GLU A 643 -38.59 -17.05 45.51
CA GLU A 643 -37.91 -18.07 46.34
C GLU A 643 -38.22 -19.54 45.99
N HIS A 644 -39.24 -19.82 45.18
CA HIS A 644 -39.69 -21.22 45.01
C HIS A 644 -38.85 -22.03 44.00
N SER A 645 -38.06 -21.38 43.13
CA SER A 645 -37.23 -22.05 42.10
C SER A 645 -35.82 -22.41 42.56
N LEU A 646 -35.24 -21.63 43.49
CA LEU A 646 -33.87 -21.84 44.00
C LEU A 646 -33.78 -22.90 45.10
N VAL A 647 -34.85 -23.08 45.88
CA VAL A 647 -34.89 -24.09 46.97
C VAL A 647 -35.05 -25.51 46.43
N GLU A 648 -35.72 -25.72 45.28
CA GLU A 648 -35.82 -27.04 44.64
C GLU A 648 -34.51 -27.44 43.92
N ALA A 649 -33.83 -26.50 43.26
CA ALA A 649 -32.55 -26.77 42.59
C ALA A 649 -31.44 -27.22 43.57
N SER A 650 -31.43 -26.66 44.78
CA SER A 650 -30.51 -27.03 45.87
C SER A 650 -30.74 -28.44 46.42
N LYS A 651 -31.99 -28.91 46.43
CA LYS A 651 -32.36 -30.26 46.89
C LYS A 651 -32.03 -31.34 45.85
N HIS A 652 -32.17 -31.04 44.56
CA HIS A 652 -31.77 -31.95 43.46
C HIS A 652 -30.25 -32.16 43.44
N TRP A 653 -29.47 -31.07 43.55
CA TRP A 653 -28.01 -31.14 43.49
C TRP A 653 -27.37 -31.90 44.66
N LYS A 654 -27.94 -31.80 45.87
CA LYS A 654 -27.47 -32.56 47.04
C LYS A 654 -27.79 -34.05 46.98
N ARG A 655 -28.85 -34.44 46.26
CA ARG A 655 -29.28 -35.83 46.11
C ARG A 655 -28.42 -36.55 45.06
N ASP A 656 -28.20 -35.94 43.90
CA ASP A 656 -27.36 -36.49 42.82
C ASP A 656 -25.89 -36.64 43.25
N LYS A 657 -25.36 -35.71 44.07
CA LYS A 657 -24.00 -35.79 44.60
C LYS A 657 -23.78 -37.00 45.52
N ASN A 658 -24.77 -37.33 46.35
CA ASN A 658 -24.65 -38.45 47.30
C ASN A 658 -24.91 -39.82 46.65
N GLU A 659 -25.67 -39.85 45.54
CA GLU A 659 -25.92 -41.06 44.74
C GLU A 659 -24.69 -41.39 43.86
N ALA A 660 -24.06 -40.38 43.26
CA ALA A 660 -22.81 -40.52 42.49
C ALA A 660 -21.61 -40.96 43.36
N LEU A 661 -21.56 -40.54 44.63
CA LEU A 661 -20.51 -40.96 45.57
C LEU A 661 -20.68 -42.41 46.05
N ARG A 662 -21.90 -42.96 46.01
CA ARG A 662 -22.18 -44.39 46.29
C ARG A 662 -21.90 -45.28 45.09
N GLU A 663 -22.21 -44.84 43.87
CA GLU A 663 -21.89 -45.59 42.63
C GLU A 663 -20.38 -45.66 42.34
N ALA A 664 -19.59 -44.68 42.81
CA ALA A 664 -18.14 -44.64 42.63
C ALA A 664 -17.33 -45.47 43.66
N GLY A 665 -18.00 -46.19 44.57
CA GLY A 665 -17.33 -47.14 45.50
C GLY A 665 -16.37 -46.51 46.53
N ALA A 666 -16.49 -45.21 46.84
CA ALA A 666 -15.58 -44.54 47.77
C ALA A 666 -15.91 -44.84 49.24
N VAL A 667 -14.97 -45.50 49.94
CA VAL A 667 -15.00 -45.69 51.40
C VAL A 667 -14.42 -44.44 52.10
N VAL A 668 -15.05 -44.00 53.19
CA VAL A 668 -14.58 -42.89 54.02
C VAL A 668 -13.32 -43.35 54.80
N PRO A 669 -12.16 -42.68 54.67
CA PRO A 669 -10.93 -43.09 55.33
C PRO A 669 -11.00 -42.81 56.84
N THR A 670 -10.59 -43.79 57.65
CA THR A 670 -10.61 -43.69 59.13
C THR A 670 -9.22 -43.73 59.75
N SER A 671 -8.16 -43.74 58.92
CA SER A 671 -6.75 -43.76 59.34
C SER A 671 -5.88 -42.86 58.46
N PHE A 672 -4.69 -42.49 58.96
CA PHE A 672 -3.70 -41.65 58.26
C PHE A 672 -3.13 -42.32 57.00
N GLU A 673 -3.00 -43.65 57.01
CA GLU A 673 -2.49 -44.44 55.88
C GLU A 673 -3.49 -44.49 54.70
N ASP A 674 -4.80 -44.44 54.98
CA ASP A 674 -5.83 -44.33 53.94
C ASP A 674 -5.88 -42.93 53.29
N PHE A 675 -5.48 -41.89 54.04
CA PHE A 675 -5.39 -40.51 53.54
C PHE A 675 -4.16 -40.32 52.63
N GLU A 676 -3.03 -40.97 52.94
CA GLU A 676 -1.84 -41.00 52.08
C GLU A 676 -2.11 -41.72 50.74
N ALA A 677 -2.87 -42.81 50.75
CA ALA A 677 -3.26 -43.52 49.53
C ALA A 677 -4.18 -42.67 48.63
N LEU A 678 -5.12 -41.92 49.22
CA LEU A 678 -6.00 -41.01 48.47
C LEU A 678 -5.24 -39.80 47.91
N ILE A 679 -4.27 -39.24 48.65
CA ILE A 679 -3.38 -38.19 48.15
C ILE A 679 -2.57 -38.73 46.98
N ASN A 680 -1.97 -39.91 47.08
CA ASN A 680 -1.16 -40.47 45.98
C ASN A 680 -1.99 -40.76 44.73
N VAL A 681 -3.23 -41.26 44.86
CA VAL A 681 -4.15 -41.44 43.71
C VAL A 681 -4.62 -40.11 43.11
N THR A 682 -4.78 -39.07 43.94
CA THR A 682 -5.16 -37.72 43.49
C THR A 682 -3.98 -37.00 42.84
N PHE A 683 -2.76 -37.21 43.36
CA PHE A 683 -1.50 -36.69 42.83
C PHE A 683 -1.20 -37.30 41.47
N ASP A 684 -1.40 -38.61 41.30
CA ASP A 684 -1.21 -39.31 40.03
C ASP A 684 -2.26 -38.93 38.96
N LYS A 685 -3.46 -38.52 39.39
CA LYS A 685 -4.47 -37.91 38.50
C LYS A 685 -4.18 -36.44 38.19
N LEU A 686 -3.58 -35.68 39.10
CA LEU A 686 -3.16 -34.28 38.86
C LEU A 686 -1.94 -34.18 37.94
N VAL A 687 -1.01 -35.14 38.04
CA VAL A 687 0.17 -35.28 37.16
C VAL A 687 -0.23 -35.55 35.71
N LYS A 688 -1.42 -36.13 35.45
CA LYS A 688 -1.96 -36.30 34.08
C LYS A 688 -2.45 -35.00 33.42
N SER A 689 -2.61 -33.92 34.16
CA SER A 689 -2.89 -32.56 33.63
C SER A 689 -1.59 -31.79 33.36
N HIS A 690 -0.99 -32.05 32.20
CA HIS A 690 0.36 -31.66 31.78
C HIS A 690 0.62 -30.14 31.52
N VAL A 691 -0.25 -29.24 31.98
CA VAL A 691 -0.05 -27.78 31.83
C VAL A 691 0.85 -27.20 32.93
N MET A 692 0.92 -27.83 34.11
CA MET A 692 1.76 -27.34 35.21
C MET A 692 3.25 -27.70 35.08
N LEU A 693 3.61 -28.80 34.41
CA LEU A 693 5.01 -29.23 34.30
C LEU A 693 5.85 -28.28 33.43
N VAL A 694 5.28 -27.75 32.35
CA VAL A 694 5.95 -26.76 31.48
C VAL A 694 6.15 -25.44 32.21
N PHE A 695 5.17 -25.02 33.01
CA PHE A 695 5.25 -23.79 33.80
C PHE A 695 6.25 -23.92 34.96
N LEU A 696 6.29 -25.08 35.63
CA LEU A 696 7.24 -25.36 36.70
C LEU A 696 8.67 -25.53 36.18
N TYR A 697 8.85 -26.13 34.99
CA TYR A 697 10.15 -26.25 34.33
C TYR A 697 10.71 -24.88 33.90
N PHE A 698 9.86 -23.97 33.40
CA PHE A 698 10.25 -22.58 33.12
C PHE A 698 10.55 -21.76 34.40
N LEU A 699 9.82 -22.01 35.50
CA LEU A 699 10.10 -21.38 36.79
C LEU A 699 11.39 -21.92 37.45
N LEU A 700 11.69 -23.21 37.28
CA LEU A 700 12.91 -23.85 37.77
C LEU A 700 14.13 -23.44 36.93
N LEU A 701 13.98 -23.27 35.61
CA LEU A 701 15.02 -22.71 34.74
C LEU A 701 15.31 -21.23 35.06
N SER A 702 14.28 -20.42 35.33
CA SER A 702 14.48 -19.02 35.72
C SER A 702 15.06 -18.88 37.13
N LYS A 703 14.70 -19.75 38.08
CA LYS A 703 15.36 -19.82 39.40
C LYS A 703 16.79 -20.36 39.34
N ALA A 704 17.09 -21.34 38.48
CA ALA A 704 18.45 -21.85 38.29
C ALA A 704 19.37 -20.80 37.65
N MET A 705 18.84 -19.92 36.78
CA MET A 705 19.58 -18.78 36.21
C MET A 705 19.80 -17.62 37.20
N VAL A 706 18.99 -17.52 38.25
CA VAL A 706 19.12 -16.47 39.30
C VAL A 706 19.88 -16.97 40.54
N ALA A 707 19.94 -18.29 40.76
CA ALA A 707 20.60 -18.88 41.93
C ALA A 707 22.12 -19.14 41.75
N HIS A 708 22.67 -19.03 40.54
CA HIS A 708 24.13 -19.06 40.34
C HIS A 708 24.70 -17.64 40.23
N ASN A 709 25.00 -17.06 41.39
CA ASN A 709 25.88 -15.90 41.48
C ASN A 709 27.32 -16.33 41.15
N SER A 710 27.68 -16.22 39.87
CA SER A 710 29.06 -16.08 39.44
C SER A 710 29.09 -15.08 38.29
N ILE A 711 29.62 -13.91 38.60
CA ILE A 711 29.97 -12.80 37.72
C ILE A 711 30.54 -13.37 36.41
N LEU A 712 29.87 -13.11 35.27
CA LEU A 712 30.43 -13.41 33.95
C LEU A 712 31.47 -12.35 33.61
N THR A 713 32.73 -12.69 33.90
CA THR A 713 33.94 -12.12 33.32
C THR A 713 34.10 -12.53 31.84
N GLU A 714 35.03 -11.85 31.16
CA GLU A 714 35.15 -11.66 29.72
C GLU A 714 35.17 -12.91 28.79
N PRO A 715 34.89 -12.74 27.47
CA PRO A 715 34.73 -13.81 26.45
C PRO A 715 35.90 -14.79 26.26
N HIS A 716 37.05 -14.54 26.88
CA HIS A 716 38.27 -15.33 26.68
C HIS A 716 38.23 -16.70 27.40
N GLU A 717 37.53 -16.82 28.53
CA GLU A 717 37.51 -18.06 29.33
C GLU A 717 36.64 -19.18 28.72
N PHE A 718 35.60 -18.80 27.95
CA PHE A 718 34.73 -19.75 27.23
C PHE A 718 35.49 -20.51 26.12
N VAL A 719 36.45 -19.84 25.48
CA VAL A 719 37.26 -20.40 24.38
C VAL A 719 38.32 -21.39 24.91
N GLU A 720 38.86 -21.17 26.11
CA GLU A 720 39.74 -22.14 26.78
C GLU A 720 39.01 -23.39 27.29
N GLY A 721 37.78 -23.24 27.78
CA GLY A 721 36.94 -24.37 28.21
C GLY A 721 36.57 -25.32 27.06
N MET A 722 36.34 -24.77 25.87
CA MET A 722 36.08 -25.55 24.64
C MET A 722 37.34 -26.32 24.15
N LYS A 723 38.54 -25.75 24.31
CA LYS A 723 39.81 -26.42 23.98
C LYS A 723 40.13 -27.59 24.92
N LYS A 724 39.81 -27.48 26.22
CA LYS A 724 40.00 -28.57 27.19
C LYS A 724 39.08 -29.78 26.95
N LYS A 725 38.00 -29.62 26.19
CA LYS A 725 37.04 -30.69 25.85
C LYS A 725 37.27 -31.33 24.48
N GLY A 726 38.38 -31.02 23.79
CA GLY A 726 38.81 -31.74 22.59
C GLY A 726 37.97 -31.49 21.32
N ILE A 727 37.19 -30.42 21.27
CA ILE A 727 36.35 -30.10 20.10
C ILE A 727 37.18 -29.26 19.11
N SER A 728 37.69 -29.90 18.05
CA SER A 728 38.50 -29.25 17.02
C SER A 728 37.68 -28.74 15.83
N SER A 729 37.67 -27.41 15.71
CA SER A 729 37.65 -26.58 14.49
C SER A 729 36.66 -26.86 13.33
N ALA A 730 35.79 -25.88 13.08
CA ALA A 730 35.62 -25.27 11.76
C ALA A 730 35.02 -23.86 11.88
N ARG A 731 35.50 -22.94 11.02
CA ARG A 731 35.21 -21.50 10.99
C ARG A 731 33.74 -21.18 10.72
N THR A 732 33.14 -20.31 11.52
CA THR A 732 32.03 -19.44 11.06
C THR A 732 32.06 -18.08 11.76
N ARG A 733 32.25 -17.01 10.97
CA ARG A 733 31.91 -15.63 11.36
C ARG A 733 30.38 -15.56 11.45
N ALA A 734 29.82 -15.09 12.57
CA ALA A 734 28.39 -14.81 12.68
C ALA A 734 28.17 -13.33 13.00
N GLN A 735 27.56 -12.62 12.04
CA GLN A 735 26.87 -11.35 12.23
C GLN A 735 25.64 -11.59 13.13
N MET A 736 25.36 -10.66 14.05
CA MET A 736 24.17 -10.67 14.89
C MET A 736 22.91 -10.39 14.04
N VAL A 737 22.04 -11.40 13.95
CA VAL A 737 20.63 -11.28 13.56
C VAL A 737 19.82 -11.96 14.68
N PRO A 738 18.89 -11.27 15.36
CA PRO A 738 18.17 -11.86 16.49
C PRO A 738 16.83 -12.45 16.04
N ILE A 739 16.83 -13.71 15.58
CA ILE A 739 15.63 -14.57 15.60
C ILE A 739 16.12 -15.98 15.98
N GLY A 740 15.89 -16.37 17.24
CA GLY A 740 16.33 -17.65 17.77
C GLY A 740 15.44 -18.80 17.31
N PHE A 741 15.95 -19.65 16.43
CA PHE A 741 15.44 -21.01 16.25
C PHE A 741 16.32 -21.98 17.06
N LEU A 742 15.72 -22.64 18.05
CA LEU A 742 16.35 -23.72 18.80
C LEU A 742 16.12 -25.02 18.02
N PHE A 743 17.17 -25.65 17.50
CA PHE A 743 17.06 -27.01 16.95
C PHE A 743 17.14 -28.02 18.09
N LEU A 744 16.06 -28.79 18.27
CA LEU A 744 16.00 -29.97 19.15
C LEU A 744 16.18 -31.21 18.28
N GLU A 745 17.15 -32.08 18.60
CA GLU A 745 17.20 -33.44 18.06
C GLU A 745 16.14 -34.28 18.80
N VAL A 746 15.14 -34.76 18.08
CA VAL A 746 14.07 -35.64 18.57
C VAL A 746 14.12 -36.97 17.82
N THR A 747 13.88 -38.06 18.54
CA THR A 747 13.85 -39.39 17.95
C THR A 747 12.54 -39.62 17.19
N LYS A 748 12.56 -40.55 16.22
CA LYS A 748 11.37 -40.85 15.40
C LYS A 748 10.15 -41.30 16.24
N GLN A 749 10.40 -42.00 17.34
CA GLN A 749 9.36 -42.47 18.25
C GLN A 749 8.67 -41.34 19.03
N GLU A 750 9.42 -40.29 19.39
CA GLU A 750 8.87 -39.09 20.05
C GLU A 750 8.07 -38.22 19.07
N ILE A 751 8.47 -38.19 17.80
CA ILE A 751 7.71 -37.50 16.74
C ILE A 751 6.36 -38.19 16.52
N ASP A 752 6.35 -39.52 16.47
CA ASP A 752 5.13 -40.31 16.28
C ASP A 752 4.16 -40.11 17.47
N GLU A 753 4.66 -40.06 18.71
CA GLU A 753 3.83 -39.75 19.91
C GLU A 753 3.29 -38.31 19.93
N ILE A 754 4.03 -37.33 19.41
CA ILE A 754 3.59 -35.93 19.32
C ILE A 754 2.44 -35.78 18.29
N VAL A 755 2.51 -36.53 17.19
CA VAL A 755 1.53 -36.50 16.11
C VAL A 755 0.25 -37.24 16.52
N ASP A 756 0.37 -38.45 17.08
CA ASP A 756 -0.78 -39.31 17.39
C ASP A 756 -1.61 -38.79 18.58
N ASN A 757 -1.01 -38.02 19.50
CA ASN A 757 -1.69 -37.46 20.67
C ASN A 757 -2.18 -36.01 20.48
N GLY A 758 -2.08 -35.45 19.27
CA GLY A 758 -2.69 -34.16 18.93
C GLY A 758 -2.02 -32.91 19.52
N TYR A 759 -0.78 -33.00 20.00
CA TYR A 759 -0.04 -31.90 20.63
C TYR A 759 0.24 -30.72 19.68
N LEU A 760 0.37 -30.98 18.38
CA LEU A 760 0.48 -29.94 17.34
C LEU A 760 -0.73 -28.99 17.30
N LYS A 761 -1.92 -29.50 17.65
CA LYS A 761 -3.16 -28.72 17.70
C LYS A 761 -3.17 -27.76 18.89
N GLY A 762 -2.60 -28.18 20.03
CA GLY A 762 -2.41 -27.34 21.21
C GLY A 762 -1.37 -26.24 20.98
N LEU A 763 -0.26 -26.57 20.30
CA LEU A 763 0.78 -25.60 19.95
C LEU A 763 0.27 -24.54 18.97
N PHE A 764 -0.54 -24.94 17.98
CA PHE A 764 -1.18 -24.03 17.03
C PHE A 764 -2.19 -23.08 17.70
N MET A 765 -3.01 -23.59 18.63
CA MET A 765 -3.94 -22.75 19.39
C MET A 765 -3.21 -21.78 20.34
N LEU A 766 -2.09 -22.22 20.93
CA LEU A 766 -1.25 -21.35 21.76
C LEU A 766 -0.61 -20.24 20.90
N ALA A 767 -0.05 -20.58 19.72
CA ALA A 767 0.52 -19.63 18.76
C ALA A 767 -0.52 -18.62 18.24
N GLN A 768 -1.77 -19.04 18.01
CA GLN A 768 -2.88 -18.12 17.70
C GLN A 768 -3.18 -17.16 18.87
N SER A 769 -3.17 -17.65 20.11
CA SER A 769 -3.53 -16.84 21.29
C SER A 769 -2.49 -15.79 21.67
N ILE A 770 -1.23 -15.97 21.27
CA ILE A 770 -0.11 -15.03 21.55
C ILE A 770 0.39 -14.29 20.30
N GLY A 771 -0.31 -14.40 19.17
CA GLY A 771 -0.02 -13.63 17.94
C GLY A 771 1.28 -14.02 17.23
N LEU A 772 1.74 -15.27 17.37
CA LEU A 772 2.97 -15.80 16.78
C LEU A 772 2.68 -16.66 15.53
N ILE A 773 1.79 -16.20 14.65
CA ILE A 773 1.62 -16.80 13.32
C ILE A 773 2.02 -15.77 12.26
N GLY A 774 3.25 -15.93 11.76
CA GLY A 774 3.76 -15.42 10.50
C GLY A 774 4.39 -16.59 9.75
#